data_AF-A0A367ZTL7-F1
#
_entry.id   AF-A0A367ZTL7-F1
#
_cell.length_a   1.000
_cell.length_b   1.000
_cell.length_c   1.000
_cell.angle_alpha   90.00
_cell.angle_beta   90.00
_cell.angle_gamma   90.00
#
_symmetry.space_group_name_H-M   'P 1'
#
loop_
_entity.id
_entity.type
_entity.pdbx_description
1 polymer ?
#
loop_
_entity_poly.entity_id
_entity_poly.type
_entity_poly.pdbx_seq_one_letter_code
_entity_poly.pdbx_strand_id
1 'polypeptide(L)'
;MDLAARLILYILIANVGYMIFSLVRRGVRAFGGYILQLTALLVGMLLLVARGEDGAWAVGLSLAGVFLLVGLPLLLQKQIERLVADQRLAEIEPLARWKARLAWSDVNAHLETIARITASAPDAAAGHETAAALKGLLGKGEPYDGMTRVFLAMVLFQGRRFEQLLRDLVVPDRPFDDYPFEELLYVVRGFLETGQYDSAVQAQMALERKVLDEGGNDELYGNLVVCRLIFFAFMGWEVEFAALADSPDPVVQGLPAALRKYWYGFSCFNAGQFTKGEALMQEGLEEAAEELPAHWLQWMASRLQGLREGKEFHHTAIVPSLTELRARYQPTFHQLIQKATEAARPPAMRDRVTTGLIMAILLVYVLTAWIFGDINDLIELLGFGANSGLLVRQGEWFRLFTYQFLHLGSVHLVMNIIALRYFGPPLETLLGPALFLGLFLWSGVTGGLATVQGPAGLSVGASAAIAGLLGAALAFELLGDRRQKVLGGQNYLAPLVFIIIINLLIGLIEKGIDNRAHVGGFAGGLVAGIALVMVHGRSLATKVAELVAMVFVIALFGLSSRQFHEARTSGGYPPREVRLQGTVPAAWPVHLSIPAGWEVLTGTKGSRARALQGPLGERIDLIVVTNTDPEEHVLKEYLDERTRSLAESAALEFRSRLGPYERNYRGRTLHEVKWRLALEGRKLTQREFLWFGPGRLLLLQCILPTHHDDRYDPVLQAMLETLTWK
;
A
#
# COMPACT_ATOMS: atom_id res chain seq x y z
N MET A 1 -17.36 7.67 16.12
CA MET A 1 -16.68 8.07 14.88
C MET A 1 -17.36 7.53 13.63
N ASP A 2 -17.70 8.40 12.66
CA ASP A 2 -18.20 8.01 11.35
C ASP A 2 -17.12 7.32 10.47
N LEU A 3 -17.56 6.70 9.39
CA LEU A 3 -16.72 5.89 8.50
C LEU A 3 -15.69 6.71 7.71
N ALA A 4 -16.02 7.95 7.34
CA ALA A 4 -15.12 8.83 6.58
C ALA A 4 -13.93 9.29 7.45
N ALA A 5 -14.20 9.66 8.70
CA ALA A 5 -13.17 10.01 9.67
C ALA A 5 -12.24 8.83 9.98
N ARG A 6 -12.79 7.61 10.12
CA ARG A 6 -11.99 6.36 10.25
C ARG A 6 -11.08 6.14 9.05
N LEU A 7 -11.61 6.29 7.83
CA LEU A 7 -10.82 6.10 6.62
C LEU A 7 -9.63 7.07 6.55
N ILE A 8 -9.86 8.35 6.83
CA ILE A 8 -8.80 9.36 6.86
C ILE A 8 -7.74 8.98 7.89
N LEU A 9 -8.16 8.60 9.10
CA LEU A 9 -7.23 8.18 10.15
C LEU A 9 -6.43 6.94 9.77
N TYR A 10 -7.03 5.93 9.14
CA TYR A 10 -6.28 4.76 8.67
C TYR A 10 -5.24 5.12 7.61
N ILE A 11 -5.54 6.04 6.70
CA ILE A 11 -4.57 6.55 5.73
C ILE A 11 -3.42 7.27 6.43
N LEU A 12 -3.70 8.11 7.43
CA LEU A 12 -2.67 8.81 8.20
C LEU A 12 -1.80 7.85 9.02
N ILE A 13 -2.42 6.88 9.69
CA ILE A 13 -1.75 5.81 10.46
C ILE A 13 -0.82 5.02 9.54
N ALA A 14 -1.29 4.62 8.36
CA ALA A 14 -0.48 3.90 7.37
C ALA A 14 0.73 4.75 6.93
N ASN A 15 0.54 6.03 6.60
CA ASN A 15 1.63 6.91 6.17
C ASN A 15 2.67 7.15 7.28
N VAL A 16 2.23 7.41 8.51
CA VAL A 16 3.14 7.62 9.65
C VAL A 16 3.90 6.34 9.98
N GLY A 17 3.20 5.20 10.01
CA GLY A 17 3.83 3.90 10.25
C GLY A 17 4.86 3.55 9.17
N TYR A 18 4.57 3.82 7.90
CA TYR A 18 5.51 3.65 6.79
C TYR A 18 6.78 4.48 7.03
N MET A 19 6.63 5.73 7.44
CA MET A 19 7.77 6.60 7.70
C MET A 19 8.61 6.14 8.90
N ILE A 20 7.98 5.75 10.02
CA ILE A 20 8.69 5.15 11.16
C ILE A 20 9.54 3.98 10.70
N PHE A 21 8.91 3.08 9.96
CA PHE A 21 9.52 1.87 9.49
C PHE A 21 10.69 2.17 8.51
N SER A 22 10.53 3.15 7.61
CA SER A 22 11.59 3.64 6.72
C SER A 22 12.81 4.19 7.50
N LEU A 23 12.57 4.95 8.57
CA LEU A 23 13.62 5.51 9.41
C LEU A 23 14.36 4.44 10.22
N VAL A 24 13.65 3.44 10.76
CA VAL A 24 14.26 2.30 11.47
C VAL A 24 15.30 1.60 10.57
N ARG A 25 14.97 1.43 9.29
CA ARG A 25 15.88 0.81 8.31
C ARG A 25 17.13 1.66 8.03
N ARG A 26 16.98 2.98 7.98
CA ARG A 26 18.11 3.91 7.80
C ARG A 26 19.03 3.96 9.02
N GLY A 27 18.57 3.47 10.17
CA GLY A 27 19.37 3.25 11.36
C GLY A 27 18.72 3.87 12.61
N VAL A 28 18.35 3.02 13.57
CA VAL A 28 17.70 3.45 14.82
C VAL A 28 18.58 4.42 15.62
N ARG A 29 19.91 4.27 15.58
CA ARG A 29 20.83 5.20 16.25
C ARG A 29 20.71 6.61 15.67
N ALA A 30 20.75 6.74 14.34
CA ALA A 30 20.73 8.01 13.65
C ALA A 30 19.38 8.75 13.75
N PHE A 31 18.26 8.00 13.79
CA PHE A 31 16.90 8.56 13.72
C PHE A 31 16.02 8.27 14.96
N GLY A 32 16.60 7.79 16.06
CA GLY A 32 15.85 7.27 17.22
C GLY A 32 14.87 8.26 17.84
N GLY A 33 15.27 9.53 17.99
CA GLY A 33 14.38 10.58 18.51
C GLY A 33 13.15 10.80 17.64
N TYR A 34 13.33 10.83 16.33
CA TYR A 34 12.25 11.09 15.37
C TYR A 34 11.33 9.88 15.25
N ILE A 35 11.89 8.67 15.27
CA ILE A 35 11.13 7.42 15.38
C ILE A 35 10.22 7.44 16.62
N LEU A 36 10.73 7.89 17.77
CA LEU A 36 9.95 7.99 19.00
C LEU A 36 8.80 9.00 18.88
N GLN A 37 9.06 10.20 18.33
CA GLN A 37 8.03 11.23 18.11
C GLN A 37 6.90 10.70 17.23
N LEU A 38 7.24 10.04 16.13
CA LEU A 38 6.26 9.47 15.19
C LEU A 38 5.51 8.29 15.78
N THR A 39 6.18 7.44 16.57
CA THR A 39 5.53 6.32 17.27
C THR A 39 4.50 6.83 18.28
N ALA A 40 4.82 7.90 19.02
CA ALA A 40 3.85 8.54 19.91
C ALA A 40 2.63 9.08 19.16
N LEU A 41 2.85 9.73 18.00
CA LEU A 41 1.76 10.17 17.12
C LEU A 41 0.90 8.99 16.63
N LEU A 42 1.53 7.90 16.17
CA LEU A 42 0.86 6.69 15.69
C LEU A 42 -0.03 6.05 16.78
N VAL A 43 0.53 5.87 17.99
CA VAL A 43 -0.21 5.33 19.13
C VAL A 43 -1.38 6.25 19.51
N GLY A 44 -1.18 7.57 19.50
CA GLY A 44 -2.25 8.54 19.73
C GLY A 44 -3.40 8.37 18.74
N MET A 45 -3.10 8.26 17.44
CA MET A 45 -4.12 8.04 16.40
C MET A 45 -4.87 6.71 16.60
N LEU A 46 -4.16 5.62 16.92
CA LEU A 46 -4.78 4.31 17.19
C LEU A 46 -5.72 4.36 18.41
N LEU A 47 -5.34 5.08 19.46
CA LEU A 47 -6.18 5.26 20.65
C LEU A 47 -7.45 6.06 20.35
N LEU A 48 -7.38 7.10 19.51
CA LEU A 48 -8.55 7.87 19.07
C LEU A 48 -9.54 6.99 18.29
N VAL A 49 -9.03 6.14 17.38
CA VAL A 49 -9.85 5.18 16.64
C VAL A 49 -10.50 4.17 17.60
N ALA A 50 -9.71 3.59 18.50
CA ALA A 50 -10.18 2.55 19.43
C ALA A 50 -11.25 3.05 20.42
N ARG A 51 -11.15 4.31 20.86
CA ARG A 51 -12.15 4.93 21.77
C ARG A 51 -13.40 5.42 21.07
N GLY A 52 -13.41 5.47 19.74
CA GLY A 52 -14.57 5.88 18.97
C GLY A 52 -14.92 7.37 19.10
N GLU A 53 -13.93 8.20 19.44
CA GLU A 53 -14.02 9.66 19.65
C GLU A 53 -14.68 10.40 18.48
N ASP A 54 -14.99 11.69 18.71
CA ASP A 54 -15.62 12.53 17.71
C ASP A 54 -14.76 12.66 16.44
N GLY A 55 -15.34 12.32 15.28
CA GLY A 55 -14.56 12.07 14.06
C GLY A 55 -13.81 13.28 13.55
N ALA A 56 -14.45 14.45 13.60
CA ALA A 56 -13.84 15.70 13.16
C ALA A 56 -12.64 16.11 14.04
N TRP A 57 -12.78 15.95 15.36
CA TRP A 57 -11.71 16.26 16.31
C TRP A 57 -10.53 15.31 16.17
N ALA A 58 -10.80 14.01 16.08
CA ALA A 58 -9.76 13.00 15.93
C ALA A 58 -8.95 13.20 14.64
N VAL A 59 -9.63 13.48 13.53
CA VAL A 59 -8.99 13.80 12.24
C VAL A 59 -8.19 15.10 12.32
N GLY A 60 -8.77 16.17 12.88
CA GLY A 60 -8.11 17.47 13.00
C GLY A 60 -6.81 17.40 13.81
N LEU A 61 -6.85 16.75 14.97
CA LEU A 61 -5.67 16.56 15.82
C LEU A 61 -4.58 15.74 15.12
N SER A 62 -4.99 14.68 14.42
CA SER A 62 -4.07 13.80 13.69
C SER A 62 -3.42 14.51 12.50
N LEU A 63 -4.20 15.28 11.73
CA LEU A 63 -3.66 16.09 10.64
C LEU A 63 -2.69 17.16 11.14
N ALA A 64 -2.98 17.82 12.26
CA ALA A 64 -2.08 18.77 12.87
C ALA A 64 -0.76 18.11 13.31
N GLY A 65 -0.83 16.94 13.96
CA GLY A 65 0.34 16.17 14.34
C GLY A 65 1.19 15.72 13.14
N VAL A 66 0.54 15.23 12.08
CA VAL A 66 1.22 14.85 10.82
C VAL A 66 1.83 16.06 10.13
N PHE A 67 1.13 17.20 10.08
CA PHE A 67 1.68 18.41 9.49
C PHE A 67 2.93 18.89 10.25
N LEU A 68 2.88 18.94 11.58
CA LEU A 68 3.99 19.42 12.40
C LEU A 68 5.21 18.50 12.37
N LEU A 69 4.98 17.18 12.49
CA LEU A 69 6.08 16.21 12.58
C LEU A 69 6.57 15.73 11.22
N VAL A 70 5.75 15.81 10.16
CA VAL A 70 6.08 15.26 8.83
C VAL A 70 6.11 16.35 7.78
N GLY A 71 4.99 17.06 7.61
CA GLY A 71 4.81 18.05 6.54
C GLY A 71 5.81 19.20 6.63
N LEU A 72 5.95 19.80 7.81
CA LEU A 72 6.83 20.95 8.03
C LEU A 72 8.32 20.58 7.88
N PRO A 73 8.84 19.48 8.47
CA PRO A 73 10.20 19.01 8.18
C PRO A 73 10.48 18.71 6.71
N LEU A 74 9.50 18.17 5.97
CA LEU A 74 9.62 17.94 4.52
C LEU A 74 9.69 19.25 3.73
N LEU A 75 8.87 20.25 4.07
CA LEU A 75 8.92 21.57 3.45
C LEU A 75 10.27 22.25 3.70
N LEU A 76 10.78 22.18 4.93
CA LEU A 76 12.10 22.67 5.28
C LEU A 76 13.18 21.95 4.48
N GLN A 77 13.12 20.61 4.39
CA GLN A 77 14.07 19.83 3.60
C GLN A 77 14.07 20.23 2.12
N LYS A 78 12.89 20.38 1.51
CA LYS A 78 12.77 20.80 0.11
C LYS A 78 13.33 22.21 -0.14
N GLN A 79 13.16 23.12 0.82
CA GLN A 79 13.79 24.44 0.73
C GLN A 79 15.31 24.37 0.88
N ILE A 80 15.82 23.54 1.80
CA ILE A 80 17.26 23.29 1.94
C ILE A 80 17.83 22.74 0.64
N GLU A 81 17.19 21.74 0.02
CA GLU A 81 17.61 21.17 -1.27
C GLU A 81 17.65 22.20 -2.39
N ARG A 82 16.67 23.12 -2.45
CA ARG A 82 16.70 24.25 -3.39
C ARG A 82 17.88 25.18 -3.14
N LEU A 83 18.15 25.55 -1.89
CA LEU A 83 19.29 26.39 -1.56
C LEU A 83 20.63 25.69 -1.85
N VAL A 84 20.70 24.38 -1.66
CA VAL A 84 21.84 23.54 -2.06
C VAL A 84 22.00 23.58 -3.58
N ALA A 85 20.94 23.35 -4.35
CA ALA A 85 20.98 23.41 -5.82
C ALA A 85 21.40 24.81 -6.35
N ASP A 86 20.90 25.87 -5.72
CA ASP A 86 21.24 27.27 -6.03
C ASP A 86 22.62 27.69 -5.48
N GLN A 87 23.34 26.80 -4.78
CA GLN A 87 24.62 27.06 -4.11
C GLN A 87 24.57 28.21 -3.07
N ARG A 88 23.40 28.46 -2.48
CA ARG A 88 23.15 29.49 -1.45
C ARG A 88 23.33 28.92 -0.05
N LEU A 89 24.53 28.38 0.23
CA LEU A 89 24.79 27.59 1.43
C LEU A 89 24.63 28.37 2.75
N ALA A 90 24.89 29.68 2.75
CA ALA A 90 24.78 30.51 3.95
C ALA A 90 23.34 30.65 4.47
N GLU A 91 22.34 30.44 3.61
CA GLU A 91 20.91 30.60 3.94
C GLU A 91 20.29 29.32 4.51
N ILE A 92 21.04 28.20 4.51
CA ILE A 92 20.54 26.90 4.96
C ILE A 92 20.39 26.83 6.48
N GLU A 93 21.28 27.51 7.23
CA GLU A 93 21.37 27.43 8.69
C GLU A 93 20.01 27.60 9.41
N PRO A 94 19.21 28.64 9.16
CA PRO A 94 17.96 28.82 9.88
C PRO A 94 16.97 27.67 9.64
N LEU A 95 16.91 27.16 8.40
CA LEU A 95 16.04 26.04 8.03
C LEU A 95 16.51 24.73 8.67
N ALA A 96 17.81 24.47 8.64
CA ALA A 96 18.41 23.29 9.27
C ALA A 96 18.18 23.31 10.80
N ARG A 97 18.32 24.48 11.44
CA ARG A 97 18.02 24.69 12.87
C ARG A 97 16.59 24.35 13.24
N TRP A 98 15.62 24.84 12.45
CA TRP A 98 14.21 24.54 12.67
C TRP A 98 13.93 23.05 12.46
N LYS A 99 14.50 22.46 11.41
CA LYS A 99 14.33 21.04 11.11
C LYS A 99 14.89 20.14 12.23
N ALA A 100 16.06 20.46 12.77
CA ALA A 100 16.68 19.72 13.87
C ALA A 100 15.84 19.76 15.16
N ARG A 101 15.15 20.89 15.42
CA ARG A 101 14.25 21.03 16.57
C ARG A 101 12.89 20.35 16.41
N LEU A 102 12.39 20.22 15.18
CA LEU A 102 11.09 19.59 14.90
C LEU A 102 11.21 18.06 14.78
N ALA A 103 12.20 17.58 14.01
CA ALA A 103 12.42 16.17 13.73
C ALA A 103 13.75 15.71 14.37
N TRP A 104 13.65 15.16 15.58
CA TRP A 104 14.82 14.89 16.42
C TRP A 104 15.67 13.73 15.88
N SER A 105 16.80 14.06 15.25
CA SER A 105 17.74 13.05 14.77
C SER A 105 19.15 13.59 14.78
N ASP A 106 20.12 12.70 15.01
CA ASP A 106 21.53 13.05 14.98
C ASP A 106 21.93 13.55 13.58
N VAL A 107 21.27 13.05 12.53
CA VAL A 107 21.47 13.50 11.14
C VAL A 107 21.03 14.94 10.94
N ASN A 108 19.86 15.34 11.47
CA ASN A 108 19.42 16.73 11.37
C ASN A 108 20.30 17.66 12.23
N ALA A 109 20.76 17.20 13.40
CA ALA A 109 21.70 17.96 14.22
C ALA A 109 23.07 18.14 13.53
N HIS A 110 23.52 17.12 12.80
CA HIS A 110 24.74 17.20 11.99
C HIS A 110 24.56 18.16 10.80
N LEU A 111 23.42 18.13 10.11
CA LEU A 111 23.09 19.10 9.06
C LEU A 111 23.07 20.54 9.59
N GLU A 112 22.50 20.79 10.77
CA GLU A 112 22.55 22.10 11.43
C GLU A 112 24.01 22.53 11.69
N THR A 113 24.86 21.60 12.13
CA THR A 113 26.28 21.88 12.38
C THR A 113 27.01 22.26 11.09
N ILE A 114 26.81 21.50 10.01
CA ILE A 114 27.35 21.81 8.68
C ILE A 114 26.88 23.19 8.22
N ALA A 115 25.56 23.44 8.29
CA ALA A 115 24.96 24.68 7.82
C ALA A 115 25.46 25.91 8.61
N ARG A 116 25.73 25.75 9.90
CA ARG A 116 26.31 26.80 10.74
C ARG A 116 27.74 27.14 10.32
N ILE A 117 28.56 26.14 10.01
CA ILE A 117 29.93 26.33 9.50
C ILE A 117 29.89 27.07 8.16
N THR A 118 29.02 26.67 7.24
CA THR A 118 28.90 27.31 5.92
C THR A 118 28.33 28.73 6.01
N ALA A 119 27.48 29.04 6.99
CA ALA A 119 26.94 30.38 7.20
C ALA A 119 27.95 31.37 7.81
N SER A 120 28.92 30.91 8.60
CA SER A 120 29.90 31.79 9.25
C SER A 120 30.94 32.43 8.32
N ALA A 121 30.99 32.01 7.05
CA ALA A 121 32.06 32.37 6.12
C ALA A 121 31.54 32.43 4.66
N PRO A 122 30.72 33.45 4.31
CA PRO A 122 30.05 33.54 3.00
C PRO A 122 30.96 33.92 1.83
N ASP A 123 32.16 34.47 2.09
CA ASP A 123 33.08 34.95 1.06
C ASP A 123 34.05 33.87 0.56
N ALA A 124 34.44 33.96 -0.72
CA ALA A 124 35.40 33.03 -1.36
C ALA A 124 36.76 32.95 -0.63
N ALA A 125 37.18 34.02 0.05
CA ALA A 125 38.40 34.06 0.86
C ALA A 125 38.30 33.19 2.14
N ALA A 126 37.11 33.06 2.70
CA ALA A 126 36.84 32.26 3.90
C ALA A 126 36.58 30.76 3.56
N GLY A 127 36.44 30.43 2.28
CA GLY A 127 36.21 29.06 1.81
C GLY A 127 37.30 28.05 2.20
N HIS A 128 38.53 28.49 2.50
CA HIS A 128 39.58 27.60 3.01
C HIS A 128 39.32 27.16 4.46
N GLU A 129 38.96 28.10 5.33
CA GLU A 129 38.62 27.83 6.73
C GLU A 129 37.34 27.00 6.82
N THR A 130 36.33 27.33 6.02
CA THR A 130 35.08 26.55 5.91
C THR A 130 35.35 25.11 5.49
N ALA A 131 36.17 24.91 4.44
CA ALA A 131 36.52 23.56 3.98
C ALA A 131 37.30 22.78 5.04
N ALA A 132 38.24 23.42 5.74
CA ALA A 132 38.99 22.78 6.82
C ALA A 132 38.08 22.39 8.01
N ALA A 133 37.15 23.26 8.39
CA ALA A 133 36.18 22.99 9.44
C ALA A 133 35.22 21.83 9.07
N LEU A 134 34.72 21.81 7.83
CA LEU A 134 33.91 20.70 7.33
C LEU A 134 34.69 19.39 7.28
N LYS A 135 35.96 19.41 6.83
CA LYS A 135 36.84 18.25 6.83
C LYS A 135 37.03 17.67 8.24
N GLY A 136 37.10 18.53 9.26
CA GLY A 136 37.18 18.11 10.67
C GLY A 136 35.94 17.35 11.18
N LEU A 137 34.81 17.39 10.47
CA LEU A 137 33.62 16.62 10.80
C LEU A 137 33.62 15.18 10.26
N LEU A 138 34.55 14.84 9.37
CA LEU A 138 34.69 13.50 8.80
C LEU A 138 35.23 12.50 9.83
N GLY A 139 34.96 11.21 9.60
CA GLY A 139 35.40 10.12 10.48
C GLY A 139 34.34 9.68 11.50
N LYS A 140 33.11 10.20 11.40
CA LYS A 140 31.97 9.77 12.20
C LYS A 140 31.27 8.52 11.64
N GLY A 141 31.59 8.13 10.40
CA GLY A 141 30.91 7.05 9.67
C GLY A 141 29.67 7.53 8.93
N GLU A 142 29.09 6.64 8.12
CA GLU A 142 27.85 6.92 7.39
C GLU A 142 26.62 6.95 8.32
N PRO A 143 25.60 7.80 8.04
CA PRO A 143 25.47 8.70 6.88
C PRO A 143 26.07 10.10 7.07
N TYR A 144 26.76 10.36 8.19
CA TYR A 144 27.28 11.68 8.54
C TYR A 144 28.39 12.12 7.59
N ASP A 145 29.33 11.23 7.31
CA ASP A 145 30.49 11.53 6.47
C ASP A 145 30.06 11.79 5.01
N GLY A 146 29.10 11.02 4.47
CA GLY A 146 28.54 11.26 3.14
C GLY A 146 27.93 12.66 3.00
N MET A 147 27.11 13.08 3.97
CA MET A 147 26.55 14.43 4.00
C MET A 147 27.64 15.50 4.07
N THR A 148 28.64 15.32 4.93
CA THR A 148 29.77 16.26 5.05
C THR A 148 30.56 16.38 3.75
N ARG A 149 30.80 15.25 3.05
CA ARG A 149 31.55 15.25 1.79
C ARG A 149 30.85 16.03 0.68
N VAL A 150 29.52 15.94 0.58
CA VAL A 150 28.75 16.73 -0.42
C VAL A 150 28.92 18.23 -0.18
N PHE A 151 28.74 18.72 1.05
CA PHE A 151 28.91 20.14 1.37
C PHE A 151 30.37 20.60 1.21
N LEU A 152 31.33 19.77 1.61
CA LEU A 152 32.76 20.04 1.39
C LEU A 152 33.07 20.18 -0.10
N ALA A 153 32.55 19.26 -0.93
CA ALA A 153 32.71 19.29 -2.38
C ALA A 153 32.15 20.59 -2.95
N MET A 154 30.94 21.00 -2.55
CA MET A 154 30.32 22.25 -3.01
C MET A 154 31.14 23.49 -2.66
N VAL A 155 31.63 23.59 -1.42
CA VAL A 155 32.46 24.74 -0.98
C VAL A 155 33.76 24.82 -1.79
N LEU A 156 34.45 23.69 -1.97
CA LEU A 156 35.67 23.64 -2.76
C LEU A 156 35.41 23.91 -4.25
N PHE A 157 34.27 23.45 -4.77
CA PHE A 157 33.83 23.67 -6.14
C PHE A 157 33.56 25.15 -6.42
N GLN A 158 32.82 25.83 -5.53
CA GLN A 158 32.48 27.24 -5.66
C GLN A 158 33.74 28.13 -5.63
N GLY A 159 34.73 27.75 -4.81
CA GLY A 159 36.05 28.37 -4.80
C GLY A 159 36.97 27.99 -5.97
N ARG A 160 36.52 27.14 -6.92
CA ARG A 160 37.31 26.56 -8.02
C ARG A 160 38.60 25.86 -7.56
N ARG A 161 38.59 25.25 -6.38
CA ARG A 161 39.75 24.60 -5.73
C ARG A 161 39.79 23.12 -6.06
N PHE A 162 39.76 22.79 -7.36
CA PHE A 162 39.57 21.41 -7.84
C PHE A 162 40.69 20.45 -7.40
N GLU A 163 41.95 20.90 -7.33
CA GLU A 163 43.03 20.07 -6.80
C GLU A 163 42.82 19.71 -5.33
N GLN A 164 42.37 20.66 -4.51
CA GLN A 164 42.08 20.37 -3.11
C GLN A 164 40.87 19.44 -3.00
N LEU A 165 39.83 19.66 -3.82
CA LEU A 165 38.67 18.77 -3.88
C LEU A 165 39.09 17.32 -4.13
N LEU A 166 39.96 17.09 -5.12
CA LEU A 166 40.47 15.75 -5.41
C LEU A 166 41.32 15.21 -4.26
N ARG A 167 42.21 16.01 -3.66
CA ARG A 167 43.02 15.57 -2.51
C ARG A 167 42.18 15.20 -1.27
N ASP A 168 41.07 15.90 -1.06
CA ASP A 168 40.23 15.73 0.13
C ASP A 168 39.16 14.64 -0.03
N LEU A 169 38.69 14.38 -1.26
CA LEU A 169 37.66 13.37 -1.54
C LEU A 169 38.23 12.06 -2.08
N VAL A 170 39.26 12.10 -2.92
CA VAL A 170 39.83 10.88 -3.52
C VAL A 170 40.78 10.21 -2.52
N VAL A 171 40.36 9.04 -2.03
CA VAL A 171 41.16 8.15 -1.21
C VAL A 171 42.08 7.31 -2.11
N PRO A 172 43.41 7.31 -1.86
CA PRO A 172 44.35 6.44 -2.57
C PRO A 172 43.92 4.97 -2.54
N ASP A 173 44.09 4.27 -3.65
CA ASP A 173 43.82 2.83 -3.83
C ASP A 173 42.36 2.38 -3.63
N ARG A 174 41.41 3.30 -3.39
CA ARG A 174 39.98 2.98 -3.33
C ARG A 174 39.38 2.95 -4.75
N PRO A 175 38.76 1.84 -5.20
CA PRO A 175 38.06 1.79 -6.47
C PRO A 175 36.91 2.81 -6.53
N PHE A 176 36.71 3.46 -7.69
CA PHE A 176 35.62 4.43 -7.85
C PHE A 176 34.22 3.82 -7.69
N ASP A 177 34.05 2.52 -7.96
CA ASP A 177 32.79 1.81 -7.74
C ASP A 177 32.35 1.83 -6.27
N ASP A 178 33.28 2.01 -5.32
CA ASP A 178 33.00 2.06 -3.88
C ASP A 178 32.61 3.44 -3.37
N TYR A 179 32.71 4.50 -4.19
CA TYR A 179 32.36 5.86 -3.79
C TYR A 179 30.84 6.07 -3.80
N PRO A 180 30.26 6.95 -2.98
CA PRO A 180 28.87 7.38 -3.13
C PRO A 180 28.62 8.05 -4.50
N PHE A 181 27.41 7.94 -5.03
CA PHE A 181 27.04 8.52 -6.33
C PHE A 181 27.23 10.04 -6.35
N GLU A 182 26.76 10.74 -5.31
CA GLU A 182 26.81 12.20 -5.20
C GLU A 182 28.25 12.70 -5.13
N GLU A 183 29.14 11.93 -4.49
CA GLU A 183 30.56 12.24 -4.41
C GLU A 183 31.23 12.11 -5.79
N LEU A 184 30.90 11.05 -6.53
CA LEU A 184 31.43 10.84 -7.88
C LEU A 184 31.07 11.97 -8.84
N LEU A 185 29.89 12.60 -8.72
CA LEU A 185 29.53 13.77 -9.55
C LEU A 185 30.57 14.89 -9.45
N TYR A 186 31.03 15.19 -8.24
CA TYR A 186 32.05 16.21 -8.01
C TYR A 186 33.46 15.73 -8.34
N VAL A 187 33.79 14.46 -8.07
CA VAL A 187 35.09 13.87 -8.39
C VAL A 187 35.32 13.84 -9.91
N VAL A 188 34.33 13.41 -10.69
CA VAL A 188 34.38 13.47 -12.17
C VAL A 188 34.68 14.88 -12.62
N ARG A 189 33.90 15.86 -12.15
CA ARG A 189 34.11 17.26 -12.55
C ARG A 189 35.47 17.80 -12.09
N GLY A 190 35.95 17.43 -10.91
CA GLY A 190 37.28 17.78 -10.42
C GLY A 190 38.42 17.26 -11.31
N PHE A 191 38.33 16.01 -11.77
CA PHE A 191 39.31 15.46 -12.71
C PHE A 191 39.26 16.16 -14.07
N LEU A 192 38.07 16.46 -14.59
CA LEU A 192 37.91 17.19 -15.85
C LEU A 192 38.52 18.60 -15.79
N GLU A 193 38.30 19.34 -14.70
CA GLU A 193 38.82 20.70 -14.53
C GLU A 193 40.33 20.75 -14.25
N THR A 194 40.92 19.66 -13.75
CA THR A 194 42.38 19.55 -13.52
C THR A 194 43.13 18.87 -14.67
N GLY A 195 42.44 18.49 -15.75
CA GLY A 195 43.05 17.84 -16.92
C GLY A 195 43.44 16.36 -16.70
N GLN A 196 42.98 15.73 -15.62
CA GLN A 196 43.22 14.31 -15.32
C GLN A 196 42.19 13.43 -16.04
N TYR A 197 42.19 13.45 -17.37
CA TYR A 197 41.11 12.89 -18.18
C TYR A 197 40.94 11.36 -18.07
N ASP A 198 42.01 10.58 -17.93
CA ASP A 198 41.88 9.11 -17.77
C ASP A 198 41.14 8.76 -16.46
N SER A 199 41.50 9.41 -15.35
CA SER A 199 40.78 9.28 -14.07
C SER A 199 39.32 9.74 -14.17
N ALA A 200 39.04 10.80 -14.94
CA ALA A 200 37.68 11.26 -15.19
C ALA A 200 36.83 10.20 -15.92
N VAL A 201 37.41 9.52 -16.93
CA VAL A 201 36.74 8.43 -17.64
C VAL A 201 36.41 7.28 -16.68
N GLN A 202 37.37 6.86 -15.84
CA GLN A 202 37.15 5.77 -14.88
C GLN A 202 36.06 6.11 -13.85
N ALA A 203 36.10 7.32 -13.29
CA ALA A 203 35.08 7.79 -12.34
C ALA A 203 33.70 7.91 -13.00
N GLN A 204 33.62 8.40 -14.24
CA GLN A 204 32.36 8.49 -14.98
C GLN A 204 31.81 7.08 -15.30
N MET A 205 32.66 6.13 -15.70
CA MET A 205 32.23 4.76 -15.93
C MET A 205 31.70 4.09 -14.65
N ALA A 206 32.27 4.38 -13.48
CA ALA A 206 31.74 3.94 -12.20
C ALA A 206 30.36 4.54 -11.91
N LEU A 207 30.17 5.83 -12.25
CA LEU A 207 28.87 6.51 -12.13
C LEU A 207 27.79 5.86 -13.02
N GLU A 208 28.13 5.51 -14.26
CA GLU A 208 27.24 4.79 -15.20
C GLU A 208 26.86 3.40 -14.64
N ARG A 209 27.81 2.67 -14.06
CA ARG A 209 27.56 1.36 -13.43
C ARG A 209 26.68 1.46 -12.20
N LYS A 210 26.82 2.50 -11.38
CA LYS A 210 25.97 2.70 -10.21
C LYS A 210 24.50 2.81 -10.56
N VAL A 211 24.14 3.48 -11.65
CA VAL A 211 22.73 3.54 -12.06
C VAL A 211 22.19 2.17 -12.47
N LEU A 212 23.03 1.30 -13.06
CA LEU A 212 22.67 -0.10 -13.31
C LEU A 212 22.45 -0.87 -11.99
N ASP A 213 23.33 -0.63 -11.02
CA ASP A 213 23.35 -1.30 -9.72
C ASP A 213 22.36 -0.73 -8.70
N GLU A 214 21.81 0.45 -8.92
CA GLU A 214 20.84 1.09 -8.01
C GLU A 214 19.41 1.10 -8.59
N GLY A 215 19.27 1.02 -9.92
CA GLY A 215 18.01 0.74 -10.65
C GLY A 215 16.97 1.86 -10.62
N GLY A 216 16.51 2.30 -11.80
CA GLY A 216 15.26 3.03 -12.01
C GLY A 216 14.95 4.23 -11.11
N ASN A 217 15.95 4.91 -10.55
CA ASN A 217 15.75 6.14 -9.81
C ASN A 217 15.90 7.32 -10.78
N ASP A 218 14.76 7.93 -11.13
CA ASP A 218 14.68 9.06 -12.05
C ASP A 218 15.59 10.23 -11.64
N GLU A 219 15.78 10.46 -10.33
CA GLU A 219 16.63 11.52 -9.80
C GLU A 219 18.13 11.24 -10.00
N LEU A 220 18.57 10.01 -9.70
CA LEU A 220 19.94 9.57 -9.96
C LEU A 220 20.25 9.58 -11.46
N TYR A 221 19.31 9.10 -12.27
CA TYR A 221 19.46 9.11 -13.73
C TYR A 221 19.52 10.54 -14.27
N GLY A 222 18.69 11.46 -13.77
CA GLY A 222 18.73 12.86 -14.16
C GLY A 222 20.08 13.53 -13.86
N ASN A 223 20.61 13.33 -12.65
CA ASN A 223 21.94 13.83 -12.28
C ASN A 223 23.06 13.22 -13.13
N LEU A 224 22.95 11.92 -13.46
CA LEU A 224 23.88 11.24 -14.38
C LEU A 224 23.83 11.88 -15.77
N VAL A 225 22.65 12.18 -16.31
CA VAL A 225 22.49 12.79 -17.64
C VAL A 225 23.18 14.15 -17.73
N VAL A 226 23.03 15.00 -16.70
CA VAL A 226 23.73 16.31 -16.64
C VAL A 226 25.24 16.11 -16.54
N CYS A 227 25.69 15.20 -15.68
CA CYS A 227 27.11 14.87 -15.55
C CYS A 227 27.69 14.35 -16.88
N ARG A 228 26.94 13.52 -17.61
CA ARG A 228 27.30 12.95 -18.92
C ARG A 228 27.42 14.03 -20.00
N LEU A 229 26.50 15.00 -20.05
CA LEU A 229 26.61 16.15 -20.97
C LEU A 229 27.92 16.91 -20.74
N ILE A 230 28.20 17.23 -19.47
CA ILE A 230 29.44 17.90 -19.08
C ILE A 230 30.67 17.08 -19.47
N PHE A 231 30.64 15.78 -19.18
CA PHE A 231 31.72 14.86 -19.49
C PHE A 231 32.01 14.84 -21.00
N PHE A 232 30.99 14.66 -21.84
CA PHE A 232 31.17 14.70 -23.30
C PHE A 232 31.74 16.02 -23.79
N ALA A 233 31.32 17.14 -23.20
CA ALA A 233 31.82 18.45 -23.58
C ALA A 233 33.31 18.62 -23.28
N PHE A 234 33.79 18.14 -22.13
CA PHE A 234 35.23 18.18 -21.81
C PHE A 234 36.04 17.18 -22.61
N MET A 235 35.48 16.01 -22.90
CA MET A 235 36.17 14.96 -23.65
C MET A 235 36.20 15.22 -25.17
N GLY A 236 35.46 16.23 -25.65
CA GLY A 236 35.36 16.54 -27.07
C GLY A 236 34.57 15.49 -27.86
N TRP A 237 33.60 14.82 -27.23
CA TRP A 237 32.75 13.80 -27.86
C TRP A 237 31.50 14.46 -28.41
N GLU A 238 31.69 15.25 -29.47
CA GLU A 238 30.71 16.20 -30.00
C GLU A 238 29.47 15.53 -30.58
N VAL A 239 29.61 14.33 -31.17
CA VAL A 239 28.50 13.57 -31.73
C VAL A 239 27.58 13.06 -30.61
N GLU A 240 28.17 12.51 -29.56
CA GLU A 240 27.47 12.01 -28.38
C GLU A 240 26.84 13.16 -27.57
N PHE A 241 27.55 14.29 -27.45
CA PHE A 241 27.01 15.50 -26.84
C PHE A 241 25.75 15.96 -27.59
N ALA A 242 25.82 16.12 -28.92
CA ALA A 242 24.70 16.58 -29.73
C ALA A 242 23.50 15.61 -29.63
N ALA A 243 23.75 14.31 -29.75
CA ALA A 243 22.70 13.30 -29.64
C ALA A 243 21.99 13.33 -28.28
N LEU A 244 22.71 13.59 -27.19
CA LEU A 244 22.13 13.72 -25.86
C LEU A 244 21.42 15.07 -25.68
N ALA A 245 22.01 16.17 -26.17
CA ALA A 245 21.45 17.51 -26.10
C ALA A 245 20.13 17.67 -26.87
N ASP A 246 19.97 16.93 -27.97
CA ASP A 246 18.76 16.90 -28.81
C ASP A 246 17.75 15.81 -28.38
N SER A 247 18.08 15.02 -27.35
CA SER A 247 17.21 13.95 -26.88
C SER A 247 15.91 14.46 -26.25
N PRO A 248 14.82 13.67 -26.24
CA PRO A 248 13.57 14.03 -25.57
C PRO A 248 13.64 13.90 -24.04
N ASP A 249 14.83 13.79 -23.46
CA ASP A 249 15.02 13.63 -22.01
C ASP A 249 14.56 14.90 -21.27
N PRO A 250 13.65 14.79 -20.27
CA PRO A 250 13.10 15.95 -19.56
C PRO A 250 14.16 16.83 -18.90
N VAL A 251 15.26 16.24 -18.41
CA VAL A 251 16.32 16.98 -17.74
C VAL A 251 17.08 17.84 -18.74
N VAL A 252 17.34 17.30 -19.94
CA VAL A 252 18.01 18.03 -21.02
C VAL A 252 17.12 19.13 -21.58
N GLN A 253 15.83 18.86 -21.76
CA GLN A 253 14.86 19.85 -22.24
C GLN A 253 14.65 20.99 -21.24
N GLY A 254 14.89 20.75 -19.95
CA GLY A 254 14.88 21.79 -18.90
C GLY A 254 16.10 22.72 -18.91
N LEU A 255 17.18 22.38 -19.63
CA LEU A 255 18.36 23.23 -19.72
C LEU A 255 18.17 24.37 -20.73
N PRO A 256 18.58 25.61 -20.40
CA PRO A 256 18.54 26.75 -21.32
C PRO A 256 19.21 26.42 -22.67
N ALA A 257 18.58 26.83 -23.77
CA ALA A 257 19.08 26.53 -25.11
C ALA A 257 20.46 27.15 -25.35
N ALA A 258 20.66 28.38 -24.88
CA ALA A 258 21.93 29.09 -24.92
C ALA A 258 23.05 28.32 -24.20
N LEU A 259 22.74 27.72 -23.04
CA LEU A 259 23.69 26.91 -22.28
C LEU A 259 24.07 25.62 -23.02
N ARG A 260 23.10 24.91 -23.59
CA ARG A 260 23.36 23.72 -24.42
C ARG A 260 24.23 24.05 -25.63
N LYS A 261 23.95 25.16 -26.31
CA LYS A 261 24.73 25.66 -27.45
C LYS A 261 26.17 25.98 -27.05
N TYR A 262 26.36 26.71 -25.95
CA TYR A 262 27.69 27.05 -25.44
C TYR A 262 28.51 25.79 -25.14
N TRP A 263 27.95 24.81 -24.43
CA TRP A 263 28.65 23.57 -24.11
C TRP A 263 28.89 22.68 -25.33
N TYR A 264 28.02 22.71 -26.35
CA TYR A 264 28.29 22.05 -27.62
C TYR A 264 29.48 22.69 -28.35
N GLY A 265 29.57 24.03 -28.32
CA GLY A 265 30.73 24.76 -28.82
C GLY A 265 32.01 24.37 -28.09
N PHE A 266 31.95 24.25 -26.75
CA PHE A 266 33.07 23.76 -25.94
C PHE A 266 33.49 22.33 -26.32
N SER A 267 32.51 21.44 -26.55
CA SER A 267 32.76 20.10 -27.06
C SER A 267 33.45 20.10 -28.43
N CYS A 268 32.99 20.94 -29.37
CA CYS A 268 33.61 21.07 -30.68
C CYS A 268 35.05 21.60 -30.57
N PHE A 269 35.31 22.54 -29.65
CA PHE A 269 36.65 23.06 -29.40
C PHE A 269 37.60 21.94 -28.92
N ASN A 270 37.17 21.14 -27.94
CA ASN A 270 37.95 20.00 -27.42
C ASN A 270 38.09 18.86 -28.43
N ALA A 271 37.22 18.78 -29.45
CA ALA A 271 37.36 17.89 -30.59
C ALA A 271 38.34 18.40 -31.67
N GLY A 272 38.99 19.56 -31.45
CA GLY A 272 39.88 20.20 -32.41
C GLY A 272 39.19 21.06 -33.49
N GLN A 273 37.86 21.18 -33.46
CA GLN A 273 37.08 22.03 -34.37
C GLN A 273 37.03 23.48 -33.87
N PHE A 274 38.20 24.09 -33.64
CA PHE A 274 38.32 25.36 -32.91
C PHE A 274 37.44 26.49 -33.45
N THR A 275 37.45 26.74 -34.77
CA THR A 275 36.66 27.84 -35.37
C THR A 275 35.16 27.67 -35.13
N LYS A 276 34.65 26.45 -35.29
CA LYS A 276 33.24 26.13 -35.04
C LYS A 276 32.92 26.22 -33.55
N GLY A 277 33.79 25.68 -32.70
CA GLY A 277 33.63 25.71 -31.25
C GLY A 277 33.59 27.13 -30.69
N GLU A 278 34.53 27.98 -31.10
CA GLU A 278 34.58 29.39 -30.71
C GLU A 278 33.34 30.16 -31.15
N ALA A 279 32.85 29.95 -32.38
CA ALA A 279 31.65 30.60 -32.88
C ALA A 279 30.41 30.21 -32.06
N LEU A 280 30.19 28.90 -31.85
CA LEU A 280 29.05 28.40 -31.06
C LEU A 280 29.10 28.85 -29.59
N MET A 281 30.29 28.91 -28.98
CA MET A 281 30.45 29.43 -27.62
C MET A 281 30.18 30.93 -27.56
N GLN A 282 30.58 31.70 -28.57
CA GLN A 282 30.29 33.13 -28.65
C GLN A 282 28.78 33.38 -28.79
N GLU A 283 28.12 32.70 -29.73
CA GLU A 283 26.66 32.78 -29.91
C GLU A 283 25.90 32.36 -28.65
N GLY A 284 26.28 31.24 -28.04
CA GLY A 284 25.66 30.77 -26.80
C GLY A 284 25.87 31.72 -25.61
N LEU A 285 27.00 32.45 -25.56
CA LEU A 285 27.25 33.47 -24.55
C LEU A 285 26.36 34.71 -24.75
N GLU A 286 26.19 35.13 -26.00
CA GLU A 286 25.33 36.28 -26.37
C GLU A 286 23.85 35.98 -26.08
N GLU A 287 23.37 34.81 -26.47
CA GLU A 287 22.00 34.36 -26.16
C GLU A 287 21.78 34.18 -24.66
N ALA A 288 22.79 33.68 -23.94
CA ALA A 288 22.71 33.50 -22.49
C ALA A 288 22.58 34.84 -21.74
N ALA A 289 23.00 35.96 -22.33
CA ALA A 289 22.94 37.26 -21.67
C ALA A 289 21.51 37.71 -21.35
N GLU A 290 20.52 37.20 -22.09
CA GLU A 290 19.10 37.47 -21.87
C GLU A 290 18.47 36.53 -20.82
N GLU A 291 19.08 35.37 -20.57
CA GLU A 291 18.49 34.28 -19.78
C GLU A 291 19.22 33.99 -18.45
N LEU A 292 20.54 34.23 -18.36
CA LEU A 292 21.37 33.78 -17.25
C LEU A 292 21.89 34.93 -16.35
N PRO A 293 22.11 34.67 -15.05
CA PRO A 293 22.72 35.65 -14.15
C PRO A 293 24.14 36.09 -14.56
N ALA A 294 24.50 37.33 -14.26
CA ALA A 294 25.78 37.95 -14.65
C ALA A 294 27.05 37.15 -14.27
N HIS A 295 27.05 36.46 -13.13
CA HIS A 295 28.20 35.66 -12.69
C HIS A 295 28.46 34.44 -13.60
N TRP A 296 27.41 33.84 -14.17
CA TRP A 296 27.55 32.76 -15.17
C TRP A 296 28.14 33.29 -16.47
N LEU A 297 27.68 34.45 -16.94
CA LEU A 297 28.20 35.10 -18.15
C LEU A 297 29.68 35.43 -18.02
N GLN A 298 30.10 35.95 -16.87
CA GLN A 298 31.51 36.24 -16.61
C GLN A 298 32.36 34.96 -16.64
N TRP A 299 31.87 33.86 -16.08
CA TRP A 299 32.57 32.57 -16.13
C TRP A 299 32.65 32.01 -17.55
N MET A 300 31.55 32.04 -18.30
CA MET A 300 31.49 31.59 -19.69
C MET A 300 32.43 32.41 -20.58
N ALA A 301 32.45 33.74 -20.42
CA ALA A 301 33.35 34.63 -21.15
C ALA A 301 34.82 34.36 -20.81
N SER A 302 35.15 34.25 -19.51
CA SER A 302 36.51 33.95 -19.05
C SER A 302 37.03 32.62 -19.57
N ARG A 303 36.18 31.59 -19.60
CA ARG A 303 36.53 30.28 -20.18
C ARG A 303 36.79 30.37 -21.68
N LEU A 304 35.92 31.02 -22.44
CA LEU A 304 36.11 31.19 -23.89
C LEU A 304 37.41 31.96 -24.20
N GLN A 305 37.70 33.01 -23.44
CA GLN A 305 38.93 33.77 -23.57
C GLN A 305 40.17 32.91 -23.28
N GLY A 306 40.15 32.14 -22.18
CA GLY A 306 41.25 31.23 -21.84
C GLY A 306 41.52 30.17 -22.91
N LEU A 307 40.46 29.65 -23.56
CA LEU A 307 40.60 28.72 -24.68
C LEU A 307 41.22 29.38 -25.91
N ARG A 308 40.83 30.63 -26.23
CA ARG A 308 41.41 31.41 -27.34
C ARG A 308 42.90 31.66 -27.13
N GLU A 309 43.28 32.07 -25.92
CA GLU A 309 44.68 32.33 -25.54
C GLU A 309 45.51 31.04 -25.50
N GLY A 310 44.93 29.94 -25.01
CA GLY A 310 45.57 28.62 -24.89
C GLY A 310 45.42 27.69 -26.09
N LYS A 311 44.94 28.18 -27.23
CA LYS A 311 44.56 27.35 -28.38
C LYS A 311 45.68 26.45 -28.90
N GLU A 312 46.90 26.98 -29.00
CA GLU A 312 48.05 26.22 -29.49
C GLU A 312 48.45 25.09 -28.53
N PHE A 313 48.43 25.35 -27.23
CA PHE A 313 48.63 24.33 -26.20
C PHE A 313 47.52 23.26 -26.25
N HIS A 314 46.26 23.65 -26.41
CA HIS A 314 45.16 22.71 -26.55
C HIS A 314 45.32 21.80 -27.77
N HIS A 315 45.67 22.37 -28.93
CA HIS A 315 45.89 21.61 -30.16
C HIS A 315 47.04 20.59 -30.03
N THR A 316 48.13 20.99 -29.38
CA THR A 316 49.36 20.18 -29.33
C THR A 316 49.39 19.17 -28.18
N ALA A 317 48.84 19.53 -27.01
CA ALA A 317 48.93 18.71 -25.80
C ALA A 317 47.63 18.00 -25.43
N ILE A 318 46.47 18.66 -25.61
CA ILE A 318 45.19 18.16 -25.07
C ILE A 318 44.41 17.35 -26.09
N VAL A 319 44.19 17.89 -27.30
CA VAL A 319 43.40 17.22 -28.36
C VAL A 319 43.92 15.82 -28.70
N PRO A 320 45.25 15.57 -28.84
CA PRO A 320 45.76 14.22 -29.10
C PRO A 320 45.41 13.24 -27.98
N SER A 321 45.55 13.67 -26.72
CA SER A 321 45.23 12.84 -25.54
C SER A 321 43.73 12.51 -25.48
N LEU A 322 42.85 13.49 -25.70
CA LEU A 322 41.41 13.26 -25.76
C LEU A 322 41.01 12.32 -26.91
N THR A 323 41.68 12.45 -28.05
CA THR A 323 41.47 11.58 -29.22
C THR A 323 41.85 10.13 -28.90
N GLU A 324 42.99 9.91 -28.22
CA GLU A 324 43.42 8.59 -27.78
C GLU A 324 42.44 7.98 -26.77
N LEU A 325 42.00 8.76 -25.78
CA LEU A 325 41.01 8.32 -24.80
C LEU A 325 39.67 7.98 -25.44
N ARG A 326 39.22 8.74 -26.43
CA ARG A 326 38.03 8.42 -27.23
C ARG A 326 38.19 7.08 -27.91
N ALA A 327 39.27 6.88 -28.66
CA ALA A 327 39.53 5.63 -29.37
C ALA A 327 39.58 4.42 -28.42
N ARG A 328 40.12 4.60 -27.22
CA ARG A 328 40.24 3.55 -26.21
C ARG A 328 38.92 3.19 -25.52
N TYR A 329 38.10 4.18 -25.15
CA TYR A 329 36.98 3.97 -24.23
C TYR A 329 35.59 4.11 -24.85
N GLN A 330 35.44 4.78 -26.00
CA GLN A 330 34.14 5.06 -26.63
C GLN A 330 33.27 3.80 -26.82
N PRO A 331 33.77 2.64 -27.32
CA PRO A 331 32.93 1.46 -27.50
C PRO A 331 32.34 0.92 -26.19
N THR A 332 33.17 0.84 -25.15
CA THR A 332 32.76 0.36 -23.83
C THR A 332 31.77 1.34 -23.18
N PHE A 333 32.02 2.65 -23.33
CA PHE A 333 31.17 3.69 -22.78
C PHE A 333 29.78 3.71 -23.44
N HIS A 334 29.73 3.55 -24.77
CA HIS A 334 28.46 3.47 -25.50
C HIS A 334 27.60 2.28 -25.05
N GLN A 335 28.22 1.11 -24.85
CA GLN A 335 27.53 -0.07 -24.31
C GLN A 335 27.00 0.15 -22.89
N LEU A 336 27.76 0.85 -22.04
CA LEU A 336 27.32 1.20 -20.69
C LEU A 336 26.14 2.16 -20.69
N ILE A 337 26.19 3.22 -21.50
CA ILE A 337 25.08 4.18 -21.63
C ILE A 337 23.82 3.48 -22.11
N GLN A 338 23.94 2.64 -23.14
CA GLN A 338 22.78 1.92 -23.66
C GLN A 338 22.13 1.08 -22.57
N LYS A 339 22.93 0.30 -21.83
CA LYS A 339 22.44 -0.49 -20.69
C LYS A 339 21.82 0.40 -19.61
N ALA A 340 22.46 1.53 -19.28
CA ALA A 340 21.98 2.44 -18.23
C ALA A 340 20.64 3.08 -18.62
N THR A 341 20.50 3.45 -19.90
CA THR A 341 19.27 4.02 -20.47
C THR A 341 18.15 2.99 -20.52
N GLU A 342 18.46 1.75 -20.91
CA GLU A 342 17.49 0.64 -20.89
C GLU A 342 17.06 0.29 -19.46
N ALA A 343 17.98 0.30 -18.49
CA ALA A 343 17.69 0.03 -17.09
C ALA A 343 16.91 1.15 -16.39
N ALA A 344 17.07 2.40 -16.85
CA ALA A 344 16.34 3.55 -16.33
C ALA A 344 14.89 3.62 -16.83
N ARG A 345 14.56 2.99 -17.97
CA ARG A 345 13.17 2.97 -18.46
C ARG A 345 12.32 2.08 -17.54
N PRO A 346 11.25 2.60 -16.93
CA PRO A 346 10.36 1.76 -16.12
C PRO A 346 9.77 0.66 -17.01
N PRO A 347 9.74 -0.61 -16.55
CA PRO A 347 9.15 -1.69 -17.33
C PRO A 347 7.69 -1.36 -17.62
N ALA A 348 7.25 -1.59 -18.86
CA ALA A 348 5.85 -1.42 -19.23
C ALA A 348 4.97 -2.33 -18.36
N MET A 349 4.20 -1.74 -17.44
CA MET A 349 3.37 -2.50 -16.52
C MET A 349 2.24 -3.19 -17.29
N ARG A 350 2.08 -4.49 -17.06
CA ARG A 350 0.90 -5.25 -17.46
C ARG A 350 -0.17 -5.08 -16.37
N ASP A 351 -1.39 -4.75 -16.76
CA ASP A 351 -2.51 -4.59 -15.83
C ASP A 351 -3.85 -5.08 -16.40
N ARG A 352 -3.83 -5.90 -17.46
CA ARG A 352 -5.05 -6.33 -18.15
C ARG A 352 -5.90 -7.22 -17.26
N VAL A 353 -5.29 -8.22 -16.60
CA VAL A 353 -5.99 -9.13 -15.70
C VAL A 353 -6.38 -8.41 -14.42
N THR A 354 -5.49 -7.58 -13.87
CA THR A 354 -5.79 -6.73 -12.72
C THR A 354 -7.01 -5.86 -12.97
N THR A 355 -7.04 -5.17 -14.11
CA THR A 355 -8.19 -4.34 -14.52
C THR A 355 -9.44 -5.19 -14.72
N GLY A 356 -9.32 -6.36 -15.36
CA GLY A 356 -10.43 -7.31 -15.50
C GLY A 356 -11.03 -7.76 -14.17
N LEU A 357 -10.20 -8.07 -13.18
CA LEU A 357 -10.63 -8.42 -11.82
C LEU A 357 -11.33 -7.26 -11.13
N ILE A 358 -10.79 -6.04 -11.22
CA ILE A 358 -11.42 -4.83 -10.67
C ILE A 358 -12.80 -4.62 -11.30
N MET A 359 -12.91 -4.75 -12.63
CA MET A 359 -14.18 -4.60 -13.33
C MET A 359 -15.18 -5.69 -12.95
N ALA A 360 -14.74 -6.94 -12.77
CA ALA A 360 -15.60 -8.03 -12.29
C ALA A 360 -16.11 -7.77 -10.86
N ILE A 361 -15.23 -7.32 -9.95
CA ILE A 361 -15.58 -6.96 -8.58
C ILE A 361 -16.59 -5.80 -8.56
N LEU A 362 -16.36 -4.74 -9.35
CA LEU A 362 -17.26 -3.61 -9.49
C LEU A 362 -18.63 -4.04 -10.04
N LEU A 363 -18.63 -4.87 -11.08
CA LEU A 363 -19.85 -5.38 -11.67
C LEU A 363 -20.67 -6.18 -10.66
N VAL A 364 -20.04 -7.13 -9.95
CA VAL A 364 -20.71 -7.93 -8.91
C VAL A 364 -21.28 -7.02 -7.82
N TYR A 365 -20.51 -6.02 -7.38
CA TYR A 365 -20.97 -5.07 -6.37
C TYR A 365 -22.21 -4.29 -6.82
N VAL A 366 -22.19 -3.73 -8.04
CA VAL A 366 -23.34 -2.99 -8.60
C VAL A 366 -24.56 -3.90 -8.75
N LEU A 367 -24.37 -5.15 -9.19
CA LEU A 367 -25.46 -6.12 -9.29
C LEU A 367 -26.05 -6.46 -7.91
N THR A 368 -25.22 -6.67 -6.89
CA THR A 368 -25.72 -6.91 -5.52
C THR A 368 -26.47 -5.71 -4.96
N ALA A 369 -25.97 -4.50 -5.19
CA ALA A 369 -26.64 -3.26 -4.77
C ALA A 369 -27.97 -3.07 -5.48
N TRP A 370 -28.05 -3.36 -6.78
CA TRP A 370 -29.27 -3.24 -7.57
C TRP A 370 -30.35 -4.24 -7.15
N ILE A 371 -29.96 -5.46 -6.75
CA ILE A 371 -30.91 -6.52 -6.39
C ILE A 371 -31.52 -6.31 -4.99
N PHE A 372 -30.75 -5.82 -4.00
CA PHE A 372 -31.21 -5.77 -2.60
C PHE A 372 -31.25 -4.39 -1.96
N GLY A 373 -30.53 -3.42 -2.51
CA GLY A 373 -30.43 -2.07 -1.95
C GLY A 373 -29.50 -1.94 -0.74
N ASP A 374 -29.46 -2.89 0.21
CA ASP A 374 -28.65 -2.78 1.44
C ASP A 374 -27.35 -3.62 1.42
N ILE A 375 -26.34 -3.10 0.73
CA ILE A 375 -24.98 -3.66 0.62
C ILE A 375 -24.20 -3.79 1.95
N ASN A 376 -24.81 -3.42 3.08
CA ASN A 376 -24.23 -3.56 4.41
C ASN A 376 -24.81 -4.75 5.19
N ASP A 377 -25.78 -5.49 4.63
CA ASP A 377 -26.32 -6.69 5.26
C ASP A 377 -25.55 -7.96 4.81
N LEU A 378 -24.84 -8.56 5.76
CA LEU A 378 -24.06 -9.77 5.53
C LEU A 378 -24.94 -10.98 5.17
N ILE A 379 -26.20 -11.01 5.62
CA ILE A 379 -27.14 -12.11 5.32
C ILE A 379 -27.52 -12.11 3.85
N GLU A 380 -27.72 -10.94 3.26
CA GLU A 380 -27.98 -10.82 1.82
C GLU A 380 -26.79 -11.31 1.00
N LEU A 381 -25.58 -10.93 1.41
CA LEU A 381 -24.34 -11.38 0.78
C LEU A 381 -24.13 -12.89 0.93
N LEU A 382 -24.54 -13.50 2.05
CA LEU A 382 -24.55 -14.96 2.21
C LEU A 382 -25.48 -15.64 1.19
N GLY A 383 -26.61 -15.04 0.86
CA GLY A 383 -27.49 -15.52 -0.22
C GLY A 383 -26.83 -15.50 -1.61
N PHE A 384 -25.80 -14.68 -1.80
CA PHE A 384 -25.06 -14.54 -3.06
C PHE A 384 -23.69 -15.22 -3.07
N GLY A 385 -23.38 -15.97 -2.01
CA GLY A 385 -22.17 -16.79 -1.94
C GLY A 385 -21.03 -16.16 -1.13
N ALA A 386 -21.33 -15.28 -0.17
CA ALA A 386 -20.34 -14.95 0.86
C ALA A 386 -19.92 -16.22 1.62
N ASN A 387 -18.71 -16.23 2.14
CA ASN A 387 -18.16 -17.43 2.75
C ASN A 387 -18.82 -17.68 4.11
N SER A 388 -19.11 -18.96 4.38
CA SER A 388 -19.58 -19.44 5.67
C SER A 388 -18.97 -20.80 5.94
N GLY A 389 -18.22 -20.92 7.04
CA GLY A 389 -17.61 -22.18 7.45
C GLY A 389 -18.62 -23.29 7.67
N LEU A 390 -19.85 -22.95 8.08
CA LEU A 390 -20.94 -23.91 8.21
C LEU A 390 -21.39 -24.44 6.84
N LEU A 391 -21.71 -23.53 5.91
CA LEU A 391 -22.24 -23.90 4.58
C LEU A 391 -21.19 -24.62 3.73
N VAL A 392 -19.92 -24.22 3.83
CA VAL A 392 -18.82 -24.94 3.17
C VAL A 392 -18.71 -26.38 3.67
N ARG A 393 -18.79 -26.60 5.00
CA ARG A 393 -18.79 -27.96 5.59
C ARG A 393 -20.02 -28.79 5.18
N GLN A 394 -21.12 -28.15 4.81
CA GLN A 394 -22.33 -28.79 4.31
C GLN A 394 -22.29 -29.07 2.80
N GLY A 395 -21.21 -28.69 2.11
CA GLY A 395 -21.04 -28.99 0.69
C GLY A 395 -21.21 -27.78 -0.23
N GLU A 396 -21.25 -26.55 0.27
CA GLU A 396 -21.28 -25.34 -0.56
C GLU A 396 -19.86 -24.76 -0.79
N TRP A 397 -19.00 -25.55 -1.41
CA TRP A 397 -17.58 -25.22 -1.68
C TRP A 397 -17.37 -24.02 -2.63
N PHE A 398 -18.36 -23.68 -3.46
CA PHE A 398 -18.36 -22.53 -4.37
C PHE A 398 -18.12 -21.23 -3.61
N ARG A 399 -18.50 -21.20 -2.33
CA ARG A 399 -18.30 -20.07 -1.43
C ARG A 399 -16.83 -19.72 -1.20
N LEU A 400 -15.90 -20.67 -1.38
CA LEU A 400 -14.45 -20.41 -1.35
C LEU A 400 -13.96 -19.61 -2.57
N PHE A 401 -14.76 -19.57 -3.64
CA PHE A 401 -14.50 -18.79 -4.84
C PHE A 401 -15.31 -17.49 -4.86
N THR A 402 -16.64 -17.57 -4.69
CA THR A 402 -17.56 -16.44 -4.92
C THR A 402 -17.37 -15.30 -3.92
N TYR A 403 -17.01 -15.60 -2.68
CA TYR A 403 -16.87 -14.58 -1.64
C TYR A 403 -15.80 -13.52 -1.96
N GLN A 404 -14.83 -13.87 -2.80
CA GLN A 404 -13.73 -13.00 -3.22
C GLN A 404 -14.22 -11.79 -4.03
N PHE A 405 -15.40 -11.87 -4.64
CA PHE A 405 -15.97 -10.83 -5.50
C PHE A 405 -17.05 -9.98 -4.81
N LEU A 406 -17.60 -10.47 -3.69
CA LEU A 406 -18.61 -9.78 -2.90
C LEU A 406 -17.96 -8.81 -1.92
N HIS A 407 -18.60 -7.69 -1.58
CA HIS A 407 -18.03 -6.69 -0.67
C HIS A 407 -19.10 -6.14 0.29
N LEU A 408 -18.73 -5.99 1.56
CA LEU A 408 -19.58 -5.40 2.60
C LEU A 408 -19.32 -3.89 2.69
N GLY A 409 -20.22 -3.09 2.12
CA GLY A 409 -20.14 -1.63 2.09
C GLY A 409 -19.09 -1.04 1.13
N SER A 410 -19.29 0.24 0.77
CA SER A 410 -18.50 0.93 -0.27
C SER A 410 -17.04 1.15 0.11
N VAL A 411 -16.75 1.41 1.38
CA VAL A 411 -15.37 1.67 1.82
C VAL A 411 -14.51 0.41 1.72
N HIS A 412 -15.05 -0.74 2.08
CA HIS A 412 -14.34 -2.02 1.92
C HIS A 412 -14.02 -2.29 0.44
N LEU A 413 -14.98 -2.03 -0.46
CA LEU A 413 -14.77 -2.14 -1.90
C LEU A 413 -13.65 -1.21 -2.40
N VAL A 414 -13.74 0.08 -2.09
CA VAL A 414 -12.76 1.09 -2.55
C VAL A 414 -11.34 0.73 -2.08
N MET A 415 -11.20 0.31 -0.82
CA MET A 415 -9.90 -0.09 -0.28
C MET A 415 -9.32 -1.31 -1.02
N ASN A 416 -10.13 -2.31 -1.33
CA ASN A 416 -9.68 -3.47 -2.09
C ASN A 416 -9.33 -3.12 -3.54
N ILE A 417 -10.07 -2.22 -4.19
CA ILE A 417 -9.76 -1.77 -5.55
C ILE A 417 -8.43 -1.01 -5.58
N ILE A 418 -8.21 -0.09 -4.64
CA ILE A 418 -6.95 0.66 -4.53
C ILE A 418 -5.80 -0.32 -4.28
N ALA A 419 -5.95 -1.23 -3.33
CA ALA A 419 -4.92 -2.22 -3.01
C ALA A 419 -4.63 -3.14 -4.20
N LEU A 420 -5.65 -3.67 -4.87
CA LEU A 420 -5.48 -4.53 -6.05
C LEU A 420 -4.84 -3.76 -7.22
N ARG A 421 -5.21 -2.49 -7.43
CA ARG A 421 -4.58 -1.66 -8.48
C ARG A 421 -3.12 -1.36 -8.19
N TYR A 422 -2.75 -1.26 -6.91
CA TYR A 422 -1.37 -0.97 -6.51
C TYR A 422 -0.48 -2.22 -6.55
N PHE A 423 -0.94 -3.35 -5.99
CA PHE A 423 -0.14 -4.57 -5.89
C PHE A 423 -0.29 -5.54 -7.07
N GLY A 424 -1.39 -5.45 -7.81
CA GLY A 424 -1.68 -6.33 -8.95
C GLY A 424 -0.70 -6.16 -10.12
N PRO A 425 -0.53 -4.96 -10.69
CA PRO A 425 0.25 -4.76 -11.91
C PRO A 425 1.73 -5.16 -11.80
N PRO A 426 2.45 -4.87 -10.70
CA PRO A 426 3.82 -5.35 -10.54
C PRO A 426 3.92 -6.89 -10.60
N LEU A 427 3.00 -7.59 -9.92
CA LEU A 427 2.96 -9.05 -9.94
C LEU A 427 2.49 -9.61 -11.29
N GLU A 428 1.52 -8.97 -11.95
CA GLU A 428 1.07 -9.37 -13.29
C GLU A 428 2.16 -9.18 -14.35
N THR A 429 2.96 -8.12 -14.21
CA THR A 429 4.11 -7.85 -15.08
C THR A 429 5.17 -8.93 -14.91
N LEU A 430 5.46 -9.29 -13.65
CA LEU A 430 6.44 -10.32 -13.34
C LEU A 430 5.96 -11.72 -13.75
N LEU A 431 4.76 -12.13 -13.33
CA LEU A 431 4.28 -13.51 -13.49
C LEU A 431 3.63 -13.78 -14.84
N GLY A 432 3.15 -12.74 -15.52
CA GLY A 432 2.23 -12.88 -16.64
C GLY A 432 0.78 -13.17 -16.21
N PRO A 433 -0.17 -13.09 -17.16
CA PRO A 433 -1.60 -13.04 -16.86
C PRO A 433 -2.15 -14.33 -16.24
N ALA A 434 -1.73 -15.51 -16.72
CA ALA A 434 -2.28 -16.79 -16.28
C ALA A 434 -1.86 -17.13 -14.83
N LEU A 435 -0.57 -16.99 -14.53
CA LEU A 435 -0.03 -17.24 -13.18
C LEU A 435 -0.55 -16.21 -12.17
N PHE A 436 -0.66 -14.94 -12.56
CA PHE A 436 -1.24 -13.91 -11.71
C PHE A 436 -2.69 -14.21 -11.34
N LEU A 437 -3.54 -14.55 -12.33
CA LEU A 437 -4.93 -14.89 -12.08
C LEU A 437 -5.06 -16.13 -11.18
N GLY A 438 -4.26 -17.17 -11.46
CA GLY A 438 -4.22 -18.38 -10.65
C GLY A 438 -3.79 -18.09 -9.21
N LEU A 439 -2.77 -17.26 -9.02
CA LEU A 439 -2.29 -16.84 -7.70
C LEU A 439 -3.34 -16.05 -6.92
N PHE A 440 -4.04 -15.09 -7.56
CA PHE A 440 -5.11 -14.32 -6.92
C PHE A 440 -6.22 -15.25 -6.41
N LEU A 441 -6.73 -16.14 -7.27
CA LEU A 441 -7.81 -17.05 -6.92
C LEU A 441 -7.39 -18.10 -5.87
N TRP A 442 -6.17 -18.64 -5.98
CA TRP A 442 -5.59 -19.57 -5.01
C TRP A 442 -5.47 -18.93 -3.62
N SER A 443 -4.99 -17.69 -3.58
CA SER A 443 -4.85 -16.93 -2.34
C SER A 443 -6.21 -16.69 -1.67
N GLY A 444 -7.24 -16.39 -2.44
CA GLY A 444 -8.59 -16.31 -1.90
C GLY A 444 -9.13 -17.67 -1.43
N VAL A 445 -8.93 -18.76 -2.18
CA VAL A 445 -9.39 -20.09 -1.74
C VAL A 445 -8.73 -20.50 -0.42
N THR A 446 -7.42 -20.31 -0.28
CA THR A 446 -6.68 -20.62 0.97
C THR A 446 -7.11 -19.72 2.13
N GLY A 447 -7.40 -18.45 1.88
CA GLY A 447 -8.02 -17.56 2.86
C GLY A 447 -9.39 -18.06 3.32
N GLY A 448 -10.28 -18.38 2.39
CA GLY A 448 -11.61 -18.89 2.69
C GLY A 448 -11.57 -20.21 3.48
N LEU A 449 -10.60 -21.09 3.18
CA LEU A 449 -10.37 -22.33 3.94
C LEU A 449 -9.93 -22.06 5.39
N ALA A 450 -9.10 -21.04 5.63
CA ALA A 450 -8.71 -20.64 6.98
C ALA A 450 -9.89 -20.07 7.77
N THR A 451 -10.78 -19.32 7.12
CA THR A 451 -12.04 -18.84 7.69
C THR A 451 -12.93 -19.99 8.16
N VAL A 452 -13.04 -21.08 7.38
CA VAL A 452 -13.89 -22.23 7.71
C VAL A 452 -13.55 -22.84 9.08
N GLN A 453 -12.29 -22.74 9.52
CA GLN A 453 -11.87 -23.25 10.83
C GLN A 453 -12.35 -22.40 12.03
N GLY A 454 -13.09 -21.31 11.79
CA GLY A 454 -13.66 -20.44 12.83
C GLY A 454 -15.04 -20.83 13.34
N PRO A 455 -15.41 -20.39 14.57
CA PRO A 455 -16.72 -20.64 15.15
C PRO A 455 -17.88 -20.04 14.33
N ALA A 456 -17.75 -18.78 13.90
CA ALA A 456 -18.72 -18.13 12.99
C ALA A 456 -18.35 -18.35 11.51
N GLY A 457 -17.05 -18.29 11.19
CA GLY A 457 -16.50 -18.60 9.87
C GLY A 457 -17.08 -17.77 8.72
N LEU A 458 -17.28 -16.46 8.90
CA LEU A 458 -17.83 -15.58 7.87
C LEU A 458 -16.74 -14.74 7.23
N SER A 459 -16.68 -14.70 5.89
CA SER A 459 -15.78 -13.81 5.16
C SER A 459 -16.38 -13.33 3.84
N VAL A 460 -16.03 -12.11 3.46
CA VAL A 460 -16.47 -11.46 2.22
C VAL A 460 -15.37 -10.49 1.77
N GLY A 461 -15.12 -10.39 0.46
CA GLY A 461 -14.15 -9.46 -0.11
C GLY A 461 -12.92 -10.11 -0.73
N ALA A 462 -12.29 -9.36 -1.63
CA ALA A 462 -11.05 -9.73 -2.30
C ALA A 462 -9.81 -9.65 -1.38
N SER A 463 -9.96 -9.15 -0.16
CA SER A 463 -8.85 -8.80 0.74
C SER A 463 -7.95 -10.00 1.09
N ALA A 464 -8.50 -11.22 1.18
CA ALA A 464 -7.70 -12.43 1.35
C ALA A 464 -6.82 -12.76 0.13
N ALA A 465 -7.36 -12.59 -1.08
CA ALA A 465 -6.60 -12.76 -2.32
C ALA A 465 -5.47 -11.73 -2.42
N ILE A 466 -5.77 -10.46 -2.08
CA ILE A 466 -4.78 -9.38 -2.02
C ILE A 466 -3.71 -9.66 -0.96
N ALA A 467 -4.08 -10.16 0.22
CA ALA A 467 -3.11 -10.58 1.23
C ALA A 467 -2.16 -11.67 0.70
N GLY A 468 -2.66 -12.61 -0.10
CA GLY A 468 -1.80 -13.58 -0.76
C GLY A 468 -0.93 -13.02 -1.87
N LEU A 469 -1.38 -11.99 -2.60
CA LEU A 469 -0.51 -11.23 -3.50
C LEU A 469 0.66 -10.61 -2.73
N LEU A 470 0.41 -10.04 -1.55
CA LEU A 470 1.48 -9.52 -0.67
C LEU A 470 2.42 -10.64 -0.18
N GLY A 471 1.87 -11.81 0.17
CA GLY A 471 2.66 -12.98 0.53
C GLY A 471 3.57 -13.47 -0.61
N ALA A 472 3.04 -13.53 -1.83
CA ALA A 472 3.83 -13.88 -3.00
C ALA A 472 4.90 -12.84 -3.30
N ALA A 473 4.56 -11.55 -3.24
CA ALA A 473 5.53 -10.47 -3.40
C ALA A 473 6.66 -10.59 -2.36
N LEU A 474 6.35 -10.94 -1.11
CA LEU A 474 7.36 -11.17 -0.08
C LEU A 474 8.30 -12.33 -0.45
N ALA A 475 7.78 -13.44 -0.99
CA ALA A 475 8.61 -14.54 -1.46
C ALA A 475 9.59 -14.09 -2.56
N PHE A 476 9.11 -13.33 -3.55
CA PHE A 476 9.95 -12.80 -4.62
C PHE A 476 10.99 -11.80 -4.13
N GLU A 477 10.65 -10.94 -3.16
CA GLU A 477 11.60 -10.00 -2.57
C GLU A 477 12.69 -10.69 -1.73
N LEU A 478 12.37 -11.78 -1.03
CA LEU A 478 13.29 -12.50 -0.16
C LEU A 478 14.14 -13.55 -0.89
N LEU A 479 13.56 -14.25 -1.86
CA LEU A 479 14.17 -15.43 -2.50
C LEU A 479 14.46 -15.22 -3.99
N GLY A 480 13.86 -14.21 -4.63
CA GLY A 480 14.06 -13.93 -6.04
C GLY A 480 15.38 -13.22 -6.32
N ASP A 481 15.98 -13.52 -7.47
CA ASP A 481 17.12 -12.76 -7.97
C ASP A 481 16.72 -11.31 -8.25
N ARG A 482 17.70 -10.40 -8.39
CA ARG A 482 17.46 -8.96 -8.60
C ARG A 482 16.44 -8.62 -9.70
N ARG A 483 16.40 -9.42 -10.78
CA ARG A 483 15.46 -9.26 -11.91
C ARG A 483 14.05 -9.80 -11.63
N GLN A 484 13.88 -10.57 -10.56
CA GLN A 484 12.63 -11.20 -10.14
C GLN A 484 11.94 -10.45 -9.00
N LYS A 485 12.59 -9.41 -8.45
CA LYS A 485 12.00 -8.57 -7.40
C LYS A 485 10.84 -7.77 -7.96
N VAL A 486 9.66 -7.97 -7.36
CA VAL A 486 8.38 -7.39 -7.79
C VAL A 486 8.42 -5.87 -7.74
N LEU A 487 9.16 -5.30 -6.79
CA LEU A 487 9.22 -3.87 -6.55
C LEU A 487 10.51 -3.24 -7.11
N GLY A 488 11.24 -3.90 -8.03
CA GLY A 488 12.30 -3.25 -8.79
C GLY A 488 13.65 -3.10 -8.07
N GLY A 489 13.94 -3.95 -7.08
CA GLY A 489 15.28 -4.05 -6.49
C GLY A 489 15.70 -2.93 -5.54
N GLN A 490 14.99 -1.80 -5.54
CA GLN A 490 15.12 -0.83 -4.45
C GLN A 490 14.47 -1.42 -3.20
N ASN A 491 14.78 -0.80 -2.07
CA ASN A 491 14.57 -1.27 -0.72
C ASN A 491 13.08 -1.34 -0.26
N TYR A 492 12.18 -1.86 -1.09
CA TYR A 492 10.73 -1.93 -0.93
C TYR A 492 10.19 -3.13 -0.14
N LEU A 493 11.02 -4.13 0.16
CA LEU A 493 10.70 -5.20 1.13
C LEU A 493 10.10 -4.61 2.41
N ALA A 494 10.64 -3.47 2.77
CA ALA A 494 10.46 -2.83 4.03
C ALA A 494 9.06 -2.12 4.06
N PRO A 495 8.72 -1.24 3.10
CA PRO A 495 7.35 -0.86 2.76
C PRO A 495 6.34 -2.01 2.70
N LEU A 496 6.69 -3.11 2.02
CA LEU A 496 5.82 -4.27 1.86
C LEU A 496 5.50 -4.93 3.20
N VAL A 497 6.51 -5.17 4.05
CA VAL A 497 6.35 -5.71 5.40
C VAL A 497 5.48 -4.78 6.25
N PHE A 498 5.69 -3.46 6.17
CA PHE A 498 4.85 -2.51 6.87
C PHE A 498 3.37 -2.61 6.46
N ILE A 499 3.10 -2.70 5.15
CA ILE A 499 1.74 -2.84 4.62
C ILE A 499 1.08 -4.14 5.10
N ILE A 500 1.84 -5.24 5.15
CA ILE A 500 1.36 -6.52 5.68
C ILE A 500 0.96 -6.37 7.15
N ILE A 501 1.82 -5.76 7.98
CA ILE A 501 1.56 -5.57 9.40
C ILE A 501 0.34 -4.69 9.63
N ILE A 502 0.24 -3.55 8.94
CA ILE A 502 -0.88 -2.62 9.17
C ILE A 502 -2.21 -3.22 8.70
N ASN A 503 -2.21 -4.00 7.61
CA ASN A 503 -3.42 -4.67 7.13
C ASN A 503 -3.97 -5.67 8.19
N LEU A 504 -3.08 -6.45 8.82
CA LEU A 504 -3.45 -7.35 9.92
C LEU A 504 -3.88 -6.58 11.18
N LEU A 505 -3.23 -5.45 11.50
CA LEU A 505 -3.56 -4.65 12.67
C LEU A 505 -4.93 -3.97 12.53
N ILE A 506 -5.27 -3.45 11.34
CA ILE A 506 -6.58 -2.88 11.06
C ILE A 506 -7.67 -3.94 11.25
N GLY A 507 -7.44 -5.16 10.77
CA GLY A 507 -8.41 -6.24 10.97
C GLY A 507 -8.57 -6.70 12.42
N LEU A 508 -7.60 -6.44 13.31
CA LEU A 508 -7.77 -6.63 14.76
C LEU A 508 -8.67 -5.57 15.40
N ILE A 509 -8.72 -4.36 14.82
CA ILE A 509 -9.48 -3.23 15.34
C ILE A 509 -10.92 -3.23 14.80
N GLU A 510 -11.12 -3.57 13.53
CA GLU A 510 -12.43 -3.52 12.88
C GLU A 510 -13.20 -4.84 12.98
N LYS A 511 -14.35 -4.81 13.67
CA LYS A 511 -15.22 -5.97 13.96
C LYS A 511 -15.84 -6.65 12.72
N GLY A 512 -15.65 -6.11 11.51
CA GLY A 512 -16.17 -6.64 10.24
C GLY A 512 -15.11 -7.28 9.33
N ILE A 513 -13.85 -7.36 9.76
CA ILE A 513 -12.74 -7.91 8.97
C ILE A 513 -12.35 -9.30 9.50
N ASP A 514 -12.26 -10.28 8.60
CA ASP A 514 -11.82 -11.62 8.96
C ASP A 514 -10.30 -11.79 8.83
N ASN A 515 -9.60 -11.64 9.96
CA ASN A 515 -8.16 -11.87 10.03
C ASN A 515 -7.74 -13.30 9.66
N ARG A 516 -8.60 -14.30 9.84
CA ARG A 516 -8.26 -15.69 9.47
C ARG A 516 -8.15 -15.79 7.96
N ALA A 517 -9.06 -15.15 7.23
CA ALA A 517 -9.00 -15.07 5.76
C ALA A 517 -7.71 -14.39 5.29
N HIS A 518 -7.30 -13.29 5.94
CA HIS A 518 -6.06 -12.59 5.59
C HIS A 518 -4.82 -13.42 5.85
N VAL A 519 -4.71 -14.04 7.03
CA VAL A 519 -3.57 -14.89 7.38
C VAL A 519 -3.51 -16.12 6.47
N GLY A 520 -4.65 -16.77 6.21
CA GLY A 520 -4.74 -17.91 5.31
C GLY A 520 -4.35 -17.56 3.87
N GLY A 521 -4.86 -16.44 3.35
CA GLY A 521 -4.54 -15.97 2.02
C GLY A 521 -3.07 -15.56 1.88
N PHE A 522 -2.54 -14.84 2.88
CA PHE A 522 -1.12 -14.49 2.94
C PHE A 522 -0.22 -15.73 2.93
N ALA A 523 -0.51 -16.72 3.77
CA ALA A 523 0.25 -17.97 3.82
C ALA A 523 0.15 -18.76 2.52
N GLY A 524 -1.05 -18.88 1.94
CA GLY A 524 -1.26 -19.56 0.66
C GLY A 524 -0.53 -18.90 -0.50
N GLY A 525 -0.55 -17.57 -0.55
CA GLY A 525 0.17 -16.77 -1.53
C GLY A 525 1.70 -16.80 -1.33
N LEU A 526 2.18 -16.80 -0.09
CA LEU A 526 3.61 -16.96 0.22
C LEU A 526 4.14 -18.31 -0.26
N VAL A 527 3.43 -19.40 0.02
CA VAL A 527 3.80 -20.75 -0.44
C VAL A 527 3.78 -20.84 -1.97
N ALA A 528 2.73 -20.31 -2.62
CA ALA A 528 2.67 -20.25 -4.07
C ALA A 528 3.81 -19.39 -4.65
N GLY A 529 4.12 -18.26 -4.03
CA GLY A 529 5.23 -17.39 -4.40
C GLY A 529 6.58 -18.10 -4.33
N ILE A 530 6.85 -18.83 -3.24
CA ILE A 530 8.07 -19.64 -3.08
C ILE A 530 8.20 -20.65 -4.22
N ALA A 531 7.13 -21.36 -4.57
CA ALA A 531 7.12 -22.30 -5.69
C ALA A 531 7.35 -21.59 -7.04
N LEU A 532 6.71 -20.44 -7.25
CA LEU A 532 6.84 -19.65 -8.47
C LEU A 532 8.24 -19.09 -8.65
N VAL A 533 8.92 -18.62 -7.59
CA VAL A 533 10.32 -18.18 -7.63
C VAL A 533 11.23 -19.28 -8.20
N MET A 534 11.04 -20.54 -7.77
CA MET A 534 11.86 -21.67 -8.25
C MET A 534 11.66 -22.01 -9.73
N VAL A 535 10.49 -21.67 -10.26
CA VAL A 535 10.07 -21.98 -11.64
C VAL A 535 10.34 -20.80 -12.57
N HIS A 536 10.27 -19.57 -12.05
CA HIS A 536 10.41 -18.34 -12.81
C HIS A 536 11.79 -18.25 -13.49
N GLY A 537 11.81 -17.88 -14.77
CA GLY A 537 13.03 -17.88 -15.60
C GLY A 537 13.35 -19.20 -16.31
N ARG A 538 12.64 -20.30 -16.02
CA ARG A 538 12.80 -21.60 -16.71
C ARG A 538 11.66 -21.83 -17.70
N SER A 539 11.93 -21.63 -18.99
CA SER A 539 10.91 -21.55 -20.06
C SER A 539 9.89 -22.71 -20.09
N LEU A 540 10.32 -23.97 -19.92
CA LEU A 540 9.41 -25.12 -19.88
C LEU A 540 8.59 -25.16 -18.60
N ALA A 541 9.23 -24.96 -17.44
CA ALA A 541 8.56 -25.05 -16.15
C ALA A 541 7.54 -23.92 -15.97
N THR A 542 7.83 -22.70 -16.44
CA THR A 542 6.87 -21.58 -16.46
C THR A 542 5.63 -21.92 -17.28
N LYS A 543 5.80 -22.48 -18.49
CA LYS A 543 4.66 -22.87 -19.35
C LYS A 543 3.80 -23.96 -18.71
N VAL A 544 4.42 -24.93 -18.03
CA VAL A 544 3.68 -25.97 -17.29
C VAL A 544 2.91 -25.34 -16.14
N ALA A 545 3.53 -24.43 -15.38
CA ALA A 545 2.85 -23.73 -14.29
C ALA A 545 1.67 -22.86 -14.80
N GLU A 546 1.84 -22.18 -15.95
CA GLU A 546 0.77 -21.43 -16.61
C GLU A 546 -0.42 -22.33 -16.99
N LEU A 547 -0.13 -23.51 -17.57
CA LEU A 547 -1.16 -24.49 -17.91
C LEU A 547 -1.90 -25.00 -16.66
N VAL A 548 -1.15 -25.33 -15.60
CA VAL A 548 -1.74 -25.76 -14.31
C VAL A 548 -2.62 -24.68 -13.71
N ALA A 549 -2.16 -23.42 -13.72
CA ALA A 549 -2.94 -22.28 -13.24
C ALA A 549 -4.23 -22.10 -14.05
N MET A 550 -4.17 -22.23 -15.37
CA MET A 550 -5.34 -22.12 -16.25
C MET A 550 -6.34 -23.27 -16.01
N VAL A 551 -5.87 -24.52 -15.90
CA VAL A 551 -6.71 -25.68 -15.57
C VAL A 551 -7.37 -25.49 -14.20
N PHE A 552 -6.61 -25.01 -13.21
CA PHE A 552 -7.15 -24.68 -11.89
C PHE A 552 -8.25 -23.62 -11.97
N VAL A 553 -8.05 -22.51 -12.69
CA VAL A 553 -9.05 -21.45 -12.85
C VAL A 553 -10.32 -21.98 -13.51
N ILE A 554 -10.19 -22.75 -14.60
CA ILE A 554 -11.33 -23.34 -15.33
C ILE A 554 -12.09 -24.32 -14.43
N ALA A 555 -11.38 -25.20 -13.72
CA ALA A 555 -11.98 -26.15 -12.81
C ALA A 555 -12.69 -25.46 -11.65
N LEU A 556 -12.05 -24.46 -11.03
CA LEU A 556 -12.61 -23.68 -9.92
C LEU A 556 -13.89 -22.98 -10.34
N PHE A 557 -13.88 -22.29 -11.50
CA PHE A 557 -15.06 -21.63 -12.03
C PHE A 557 -16.16 -22.63 -12.37
N GLY A 558 -15.87 -23.68 -13.14
CA GLY A 558 -16.84 -24.67 -13.59
C GLY A 558 -17.51 -25.42 -12.44
N LEU A 559 -16.73 -25.87 -11.45
CA LEU A 559 -17.26 -26.54 -10.26
C LEU A 559 -18.09 -25.58 -9.41
N SER A 560 -17.63 -24.34 -9.22
CA SER A 560 -18.35 -23.33 -8.46
C SER A 560 -19.68 -22.97 -9.13
N SER A 561 -19.72 -22.77 -10.45
CA SER A 561 -20.95 -22.48 -11.20
C SER A 561 -21.96 -23.62 -11.11
N ARG A 562 -21.51 -24.87 -11.25
CA ARG A 562 -22.37 -26.05 -11.11
C ARG A 562 -22.99 -26.13 -9.72
N GLN A 563 -22.16 -26.04 -8.68
CA GLN A 563 -22.62 -26.18 -7.30
C GLN A 563 -23.48 -24.99 -6.85
N PHE A 564 -23.17 -23.77 -7.32
CA PHE A 564 -24.02 -22.60 -7.09
C PHE A 564 -25.42 -22.80 -7.69
N HIS A 565 -25.51 -23.37 -8.90
CA HIS A 565 -26.79 -23.69 -9.53
C HIS A 565 -27.56 -24.77 -8.77
N GLU A 566 -26.88 -25.84 -8.34
CA GLU A 566 -27.48 -26.92 -7.53
C GLU A 566 -27.99 -26.38 -6.18
N ALA A 567 -27.20 -25.58 -5.46
CA ALA A 567 -27.57 -25.01 -4.17
C ALA A 567 -28.79 -24.07 -4.27
N ARG A 568 -28.93 -23.34 -5.38
CA ARG A 568 -30.06 -22.43 -5.61
C ARG A 568 -31.36 -23.19 -5.92
N THR A 569 -31.27 -24.38 -6.51
CA THR A 569 -32.44 -25.19 -6.88
C THR A 569 -32.89 -26.14 -5.77
N SER A 570 -32.00 -26.53 -4.85
CA SER A 570 -32.31 -27.47 -3.77
C SER A 570 -33.03 -26.87 -2.55
N GLY A 571 -33.23 -25.56 -2.49
CA GLY A 571 -34.11 -24.92 -1.50
C GLY A 571 -33.68 -25.09 -0.03
N GLY A 572 -32.56 -24.49 0.36
CA GLY A 572 -32.26 -24.14 1.76
C GLY A 572 -31.74 -25.26 2.67
N TYR A 573 -31.17 -24.81 3.81
CA TYR A 573 -30.44 -25.55 4.84
C TYR A 573 -30.89 -27.01 5.07
N PRO A 574 -29.96 -27.98 5.16
CA PRO A 574 -30.32 -29.32 5.61
C PRO A 574 -30.85 -29.29 7.06
N PRO A 575 -32.06 -29.78 7.34
CA PRO A 575 -32.61 -29.82 8.70
C PRO A 575 -31.90 -30.88 9.56
N ARG A 576 -31.79 -30.65 10.88
CA ARG A 576 -31.33 -31.64 11.87
C ARG A 576 -32.41 -31.86 12.93
N GLU A 577 -32.99 -33.05 13.00
CA GLU A 577 -33.90 -33.35 14.11
C GLU A 577 -33.15 -33.34 15.45
N VAL A 578 -33.59 -32.54 16.41
CA VAL A 578 -33.03 -32.51 17.77
C VAL A 578 -34.14 -32.73 18.77
N ARG A 579 -33.99 -33.77 19.60
CA ARG A 579 -34.95 -34.07 20.66
C ARG A 579 -34.59 -33.26 21.90
N LEU A 580 -35.39 -32.24 22.22
CA LEU A 580 -35.23 -31.48 23.47
C LEU A 580 -35.72 -32.35 24.65
N GLN A 581 -34.80 -33.09 25.30
CA GLN A 581 -35.09 -33.81 26.55
C GLN A 581 -34.44 -33.09 27.75
N GLY A 582 -35.27 -32.69 28.71
CA GLY A 582 -34.84 -32.20 30.02
C GLY A 582 -35.32 -30.78 30.37
N THR A 583 -36.07 -30.70 31.49
CA THR A 583 -36.58 -29.55 32.29
C THR A 583 -37.24 -28.35 31.59
N VAL A 584 -38.17 -28.59 30.66
CA VAL A 584 -39.55 -28.08 30.86
C VAL A 584 -40.10 -28.88 32.06
N PRO A 585 -40.88 -28.35 33.02
CA PRO A 585 -41.41 -29.16 34.13
C PRO A 585 -41.85 -30.51 33.59
N ALA A 586 -41.39 -31.60 34.22
CA ALA A 586 -41.34 -32.97 33.69
C ALA A 586 -42.67 -33.55 33.14
N ALA A 587 -43.75 -32.77 33.19
CA ALA A 587 -45.06 -33.04 32.65
C ALA A 587 -45.22 -32.78 31.13
N TRP A 588 -44.42 -31.93 30.46
CA TRP A 588 -44.72 -31.48 29.07
C TRP A 588 -43.54 -31.61 28.06
N PRO A 589 -43.41 -32.73 27.34
CA PRO A 589 -42.39 -32.86 26.29
C PRO A 589 -42.78 -32.07 25.02
N VAL A 590 -41.88 -31.20 24.55
CA VAL A 590 -41.98 -30.52 23.25
C VAL A 590 -40.98 -31.15 22.28
N HIS A 591 -41.44 -31.51 21.09
CA HIS A 591 -40.60 -31.96 19.99
C HIS A 591 -40.50 -30.86 18.93
N LEU A 592 -39.29 -30.56 18.50
CA LEU A 592 -38.98 -29.49 17.54
C LEU A 592 -37.73 -29.89 16.75
N SER A 593 -37.82 -29.91 15.42
CA SER A 593 -36.63 -30.09 14.58
C SER A 593 -35.95 -28.74 14.38
N ILE A 594 -34.62 -28.69 14.49
CA ILE A 594 -33.86 -27.43 14.36
C ILE A 594 -32.94 -27.51 13.13
N PRO A 595 -32.60 -26.42 12.45
CA PRO A 595 -31.66 -26.49 11.33
C PRO A 595 -30.28 -26.98 11.76
N ALA A 596 -29.56 -27.66 10.86
CA ALA A 596 -28.19 -28.06 11.15
C ALA A 596 -27.29 -26.84 11.44
N GLY A 597 -26.58 -26.86 12.57
CA GLY A 597 -25.73 -25.76 13.03
C GLY A 597 -26.35 -24.87 14.12
N TRP A 598 -27.60 -25.12 14.50
CA TRP A 598 -28.23 -24.46 15.65
C TRP A 598 -27.88 -25.19 16.96
N GLU A 599 -27.55 -24.42 17.99
CA GLU A 599 -27.19 -24.92 19.32
C GLU A 599 -28.33 -24.73 20.32
N VAL A 600 -28.52 -25.70 21.21
CA VAL A 600 -29.45 -25.58 22.33
C VAL A 600 -28.73 -24.95 23.50
N LEU A 601 -29.10 -23.75 23.90
CA LEU A 601 -28.54 -23.09 25.07
C LEU A 601 -29.13 -23.73 26.33
N THR A 602 -28.27 -24.28 27.19
CA THR A 602 -28.68 -24.82 28.49
C THR A 602 -29.14 -23.67 29.39
N GLY A 603 -30.45 -23.61 29.67
CA GLY A 603 -31.02 -22.63 30.59
C GLY A 603 -30.52 -22.82 32.02
N THR A 604 -30.61 -21.76 32.83
CA THR A 604 -30.40 -21.82 34.28
C THR A 604 -31.40 -22.79 34.93
N LYS A 605 -30.98 -23.54 35.96
CA LYS A 605 -31.87 -24.46 36.70
C LYS A 605 -33.15 -23.72 37.13
N GLY A 606 -34.31 -24.17 36.62
CA GLY A 606 -35.62 -23.60 36.95
C GLY A 606 -36.24 -22.67 35.90
N SER A 607 -35.59 -22.38 34.77
CA SER A 607 -36.18 -21.54 33.72
C SER A 607 -37.31 -22.27 32.96
N ARG A 608 -38.48 -21.63 32.82
CA ARG A 608 -39.60 -22.09 31.96
C ARG A 608 -39.35 -21.85 30.45
N ALA A 609 -38.18 -21.32 30.11
CA ALA A 609 -37.76 -20.97 28.76
C ALA A 609 -36.54 -21.80 28.33
N ARG A 610 -36.51 -22.18 27.04
CA ARG A 610 -35.37 -22.78 26.35
C ARG A 610 -34.96 -21.89 25.19
N ALA A 611 -33.68 -21.58 25.07
CA ALA A 611 -33.16 -20.77 23.99
C ALA A 611 -32.39 -21.64 23.01
N LEU A 612 -32.62 -21.43 21.72
CA LEU A 612 -31.84 -21.97 20.62
C LEU A 612 -31.06 -20.81 20.01
N GLN A 613 -29.82 -21.04 19.63
CA GLN A 613 -29.00 -20.04 18.96
C GLN A 613 -28.59 -20.55 17.57
N GLY A 614 -28.89 -19.74 16.56
CA GLY A 614 -28.45 -19.94 15.20
C GLY A 614 -27.03 -19.42 14.96
N PRO A 615 -26.35 -19.92 13.92
CA PRO A 615 -24.96 -19.63 13.61
C PRO A 615 -24.71 -18.18 13.14
N LEU A 616 -25.75 -17.45 12.72
CA LEU A 616 -25.65 -16.06 12.27
C LEU A 616 -26.14 -15.07 13.35
N GLY A 617 -26.30 -15.53 14.59
CA GLY A 617 -26.80 -14.74 15.70
C GLY A 617 -28.33 -14.73 15.81
N GLU A 618 -29.03 -15.59 15.07
CA GLU A 618 -30.44 -15.86 15.32
C GLU A 618 -30.63 -16.42 16.72
N ARG A 619 -31.76 -16.09 17.36
CA ARG A 619 -32.12 -16.67 18.64
C ARG A 619 -33.60 -17.03 18.64
N ILE A 620 -33.91 -18.24 19.06
CA ILE A 620 -35.28 -18.70 19.24
C ILE A 620 -35.49 -19.06 20.69
N ASP A 621 -36.33 -18.31 21.39
CA ASP A 621 -36.76 -18.61 22.74
C ASP A 621 -38.12 -19.33 22.71
N LEU A 622 -38.17 -20.52 23.28
CA LEU A 622 -39.40 -21.29 23.49
C LEU A 622 -39.83 -21.12 24.95
N ILE A 623 -41.02 -20.56 25.16
CA ILE A 623 -41.58 -20.26 26.48
C ILE A 623 -42.93 -20.96 26.61
N VAL A 624 -43.14 -21.71 27.70
CA VAL A 624 -44.43 -22.37 27.97
C VAL A 624 -44.96 -21.92 29.33
N VAL A 625 -46.20 -21.42 29.34
CA VAL A 625 -46.90 -20.94 30.55
C VAL A 625 -48.28 -21.56 30.68
N THR A 626 -48.76 -21.69 31.92
CA THR A 626 -50.15 -22.02 32.21
C THR A 626 -51.04 -20.83 31.87
N ASN A 627 -52.15 -21.06 31.17
CA ASN A 627 -53.12 -20.03 30.84
C ASN A 627 -54.55 -20.53 31.11
N THR A 628 -55.26 -19.87 32.02
CA THR A 628 -56.68 -20.16 32.31
C THR A 628 -57.62 -19.08 31.76
N ASP A 629 -57.07 -17.99 31.24
CA ASP A 629 -57.83 -16.84 30.78
C ASP A 629 -58.19 -16.95 29.29
N PRO A 630 -59.26 -16.28 28.83
CA PRO A 630 -59.67 -16.31 27.43
C PRO A 630 -58.56 -15.85 26.49
N GLU A 631 -58.39 -16.56 25.36
CA GLU A 631 -57.35 -16.31 24.36
C GLU A 631 -57.31 -14.85 23.87
N GLU A 632 -58.47 -14.27 23.54
CA GLU A 632 -58.56 -12.88 23.07
C GLU A 632 -58.10 -11.87 24.13
N HIS A 633 -58.35 -12.15 25.40
CA HIS A 633 -57.96 -11.27 26.51
C HIS A 633 -56.44 -11.27 26.67
N VAL A 634 -55.84 -12.46 26.75
CA VAL A 634 -54.40 -12.64 26.90
C VAL A 634 -53.64 -12.10 25.69
N LEU A 635 -54.14 -12.34 24.47
CA LEU A 635 -53.51 -11.82 23.25
C LEU A 635 -53.50 -10.29 23.24
N LYS A 636 -54.62 -9.65 23.59
CA LYS A 636 -54.72 -8.19 23.62
C LYS A 636 -53.79 -7.59 24.68
N GLU A 637 -53.83 -8.11 25.91
CA GLU A 637 -53.00 -7.61 27.01
C GLU A 637 -51.50 -7.79 26.71
N TYR A 638 -51.12 -8.96 26.21
CA TYR A 638 -49.75 -9.23 25.77
C TYR A 638 -49.28 -8.23 24.72
N LEU A 639 -50.09 -7.98 23.68
CA LEU A 639 -49.74 -7.04 22.61
C LEU A 639 -49.58 -5.61 23.13
N ASP A 640 -50.46 -5.17 24.03
CA ASP A 640 -50.43 -3.81 24.59
C ASP A 640 -49.21 -3.62 25.50
N GLU A 641 -48.96 -4.55 26.42
CA GLU A 641 -47.78 -4.52 27.30
C GLU A 641 -46.47 -4.64 26.52
N ARG A 642 -46.41 -5.53 25.53
CA ARG A 642 -45.21 -5.74 24.73
C ARG A 642 -44.88 -4.54 23.87
N THR A 643 -45.90 -3.93 23.24
CA THR A 643 -45.71 -2.70 22.45
C THR A 643 -45.17 -1.58 23.35
N ARG A 644 -45.73 -1.41 24.55
CA ARG A 644 -45.26 -0.40 25.53
C ARG A 644 -43.82 -0.68 25.96
N SER A 645 -43.52 -1.91 26.36
CA SER A 645 -42.19 -2.33 26.81
C SER A 645 -41.11 -2.14 25.73
N LEU A 646 -41.43 -2.41 24.47
CA LEU A 646 -40.49 -2.19 23.36
C LEU A 646 -40.32 -0.71 23.04
N ALA A 647 -41.38 0.09 23.11
CA ALA A 647 -41.32 1.53 22.89
C ALA A 647 -40.55 2.28 23.99
N GLU A 648 -40.59 1.78 25.22
CA GLU A 648 -39.89 2.37 26.39
C GLU A 648 -38.47 1.82 26.58
N SER A 649 -38.01 0.90 25.72
CA SER A 649 -36.69 0.28 25.83
C SER A 649 -35.57 1.28 25.54
N ALA A 650 -34.64 1.45 26.49
CA ALA A 650 -33.44 2.28 26.27
C ALA A 650 -32.42 1.63 25.32
N ALA A 651 -32.51 0.32 25.10
CA ALA A 651 -31.55 -0.44 24.29
C ALA A 651 -32.03 -0.71 22.86
N LEU A 652 -33.35 -0.77 22.63
CA LEU A 652 -33.93 -1.14 21.35
C LEU A 652 -34.78 0.01 20.81
N GLU A 653 -34.55 0.38 19.55
CA GLU A 653 -35.41 1.31 18.83
C GLU A 653 -36.59 0.54 18.23
N PHE A 654 -37.78 0.73 18.78
CA PHE A 654 -39.01 0.17 18.23
C PHE A 654 -39.45 0.93 16.96
N ARG A 655 -39.59 0.22 15.84
CA ARG A 655 -39.98 0.82 14.54
C ARG A 655 -41.46 0.61 14.25
N SER A 656 -41.90 -0.64 14.24
CA SER A 656 -43.29 -0.98 13.91
C SER A 656 -43.68 -2.39 14.37
N ARG A 657 -44.99 -2.58 14.54
CA ARG A 657 -45.64 -3.87 14.79
C ARG A 657 -46.47 -4.27 13.57
N LEU A 658 -46.34 -5.50 13.12
CA LEU A 658 -47.15 -6.11 12.07
C LEU A 658 -47.92 -7.31 12.65
N GLY A 659 -49.22 -7.41 12.37
CA GLY A 659 -50.10 -8.40 12.96
C GLY A 659 -50.86 -7.90 14.20
N PRO A 660 -51.53 -8.79 14.96
CA PRO A 660 -51.43 -10.25 14.86
C PRO A 660 -52.02 -10.80 13.54
N TYR A 661 -51.39 -11.82 12.99
CA TYR A 661 -51.89 -12.60 11.86
C TYR A 661 -52.32 -13.97 12.34
N GLU A 662 -53.54 -14.37 12.03
CA GLU A 662 -53.98 -15.74 12.28
C GLU A 662 -53.38 -16.68 11.22
N ARG A 663 -52.78 -17.77 11.68
CA ARG A 663 -52.11 -18.76 10.85
C ARG A 663 -52.53 -20.15 11.30
N ASN A 664 -52.85 -21.01 10.33
CA ASN A 664 -53.25 -22.39 10.61
C ASN A 664 -52.11 -23.35 10.27
N TYR A 665 -51.57 -24.06 11.25
CA TYR A 665 -50.57 -25.10 11.06
C TYR A 665 -51.08 -26.43 11.60
N ARG A 666 -51.15 -27.46 10.73
CA ARG A 666 -51.66 -28.80 11.07
C ARG A 666 -53.05 -28.79 11.77
N GLY A 667 -53.95 -27.91 11.34
CA GLY A 667 -55.31 -27.81 11.88
C GLY A 667 -55.42 -27.06 13.21
N ARG A 668 -54.41 -26.27 13.57
CA ARG A 668 -54.34 -25.49 14.81
C ARG A 668 -54.10 -24.02 14.49
N THR A 669 -54.89 -23.16 15.10
CA THR A 669 -54.74 -21.71 15.01
C THR A 669 -53.60 -21.24 15.90
N LEU A 670 -52.72 -20.39 15.36
CA LEU A 670 -51.69 -19.67 16.09
C LEU A 670 -51.59 -18.24 15.59
N HIS A 671 -51.24 -17.34 16.49
CA HIS A 671 -51.14 -15.89 16.22
C HIS A 671 -49.69 -15.50 16.01
N GLU A 672 -49.41 -14.95 14.85
CA GLU A 672 -48.09 -14.45 14.49
C GLU A 672 -48.04 -12.92 14.67
N VAL A 673 -47.03 -12.44 15.39
CA VAL A 673 -46.75 -11.01 15.54
C VAL A 673 -45.32 -10.75 15.10
N LYS A 674 -45.11 -9.68 14.33
CA LYS A 674 -43.76 -9.26 13.92
C LYS A 674 -43.45 -7.89 14.48
N TRP A 675 -42.29 -7.77 15.10
CA TRP A 675 -41.75 -6.53 15.66
C TRP A 675 -40.52 -6.12 14.86
N ARG A 676 -40.60 -4.99 14.16
CA ARG A 676 -39.45 -4.36 13.51
C ARG A 676 -38.73 -3.50 14.54
N LEU A 677 -37.46 -3.79 14.77
CA LEU A 677 -36.64 -3.21 15.82
C LEU A 677 -35.28 -2.78 15.24
N ALA A 678 -34.56 -1.90 15.93
CA ALA A 678 -33.15 -1.64 15.64
C ALA A 678 -32.31 -1.56 16.93
N LEU A 679 -31.08 -2.06 16.87
CA LEU A 679 -30.11 -2.03 17.96
C LEU A 679 -28.83 -1.38 17.45
N GLU A 680 -28.46 -0.22 18.00
CA GLU A 680 -27.29 0.56 17.54
C GLU A 680 -27.26 0.78 16.02
N GLY A 681 -28.44 1.02 15.42
CA GLY A 681 -28.61 1.21 13.98
C GLY A 681 -28.67 -0.09 13.14
N ARG A 682 -28.46 -1.26 13.75
CA ARG A 682 -28.64 -2.57 13.08
C ARG A 682 -30.11 -2.96 13.07
N LYS A 683 -30.63 -3.25 11.88
CA LYS A 683 -32.00 -3.72 11.65
C LYS A 683 -32.18 -5.13 12.22
N LEU A 684 -33.23 -5.35 12.99
CA LEU A 684 -33.60 -6.67 13.49
C LEU A 684 -35.11 -6.87 13.47
N THR A 685 -35.52 -8.12 13.38
CA THR A 685 -36.94 -8.51 13.40
C THR A 685 -37.15 -9.57 14.43
N GLN A 686 -38.09 -9.33 15.33
CA GLN A 686 -38.56 -10.32 16.28
C GLN A 686 -39.91 -10.84 15.82
N ARG A 687 -40.00 -12.13 15.48
CA ARG A 687 -41.26 -12.81 15.16
C ARG A 687 -41.68 -13.62 16.36
N GLU A 688 -42.93 -13.47 16.77
CA GLU A 688 -43.52 -14.19 17.89
C GLU A 688 -44.69 -15.02 17.38
N PHE A 689 -44.73 -16.29 17.76
CA PHE A 689 -45.84 -17.19 17.48
C PHE A 689 -46.47 -17.59 18.81
N LEU A 690 -47.73 -17.19 19.01
CA LEU A 690 -48.52 -17.51 20.19
C LEU A 690 -49.46 -18.65 19.84
N TRP A 691 -49.37 -19.72 20.61
CA TRP A 691 -50.19 -20.90 20.43
C TRP A 691 -50.93 -21.23 21.73
N PHE A 692 -52.26 -21.11 21.68
CA PHE A 692 -53.17 -21.39 22.78
C PHE A 692 -53.66 -22.85 22.73
N GLY A 693 -53.65 -23.52 23.88
CA GLY A 693 -54.27 -24.83 24.03
C GLY A 693 -54.89 -25.00 25.42
N PRO A 694 -55.41 -26.19 25.74
CA PRO A 694 -56.19 -26.40 26.96
C PRO A 694 -55.37 -26.07 28.23
N GLY A 695 -55.66 -24.94 28.86
CA GLY A 695 -54.99 -24.49 30.09
C GLY A 695 -53.57 -23.95 29.90
N ARG A 696 -53.12 -23.67 28.66
CA ARG A 696 -51.70 -23.39 28.35
C ARG A 696 -51.51 -22.40 27.20
N LEU A 697 -50.41 -21.66 27.24
CA LEU A 697 -49.90 -20.81 26.16
C LEU A 697 -48.44 -21.19 25.88
N LEU A 698 -48.14 -21.46 24.61
CA LEU A 698 -46.79 -21.61 24.08
C LEU A 698 -46.44 -20.35 23.28
N LEU A 699 -45.33 -19.71 23.65
CA LEU A 699 -44.77 -18.57 22.95
C LEU A 699 -43.44 -18.96 22.34
N LEU A 700 -43.33 -18.88 21.01
CA LEU A 700 -42.09 -19.04 20.27
C LEU A 700 -41.62 -17.67 19.82
N GLN A 701 -40.53 -17.17 20.38
CA GLN A 701 -39.96 -15.86 20.08
C GLN A 701 -38.69 -16.03 19.25
N CYS A 702 -38.72 -15.62 17.99
CA CYS A 702 -37.63 -15.72 17.03
C CYS A 702 -37.03 -14.33 16.78
N ILE A 703 -35.84 -14.07 17.33
CA ILE A 703 -35.04 -12.87 17.10
C ILE A 703 -34.13 -13.11 15.89
N LEU A 704 -34.38 -12.35 14.83
CA LEU A 704 -33.68 -12.44 13.54
C LEU A 704 -32.88 -11.16 13.30
N PRO A 705 -31.58 -11.25 12.96
CA PRO A 705 -30.70 -10.09 12.82
C PRO A 705 -30.85 -9.37 11.46
N THR A 706 -32.05 -9.33 10.88
CA THR A 706 -32.36 -8.64 9.62
C THR A 706 -33.84 -8.20 9.55
N HIS A 707 -34.18 -7.28 8.64
CA HIS A 707 -35.56 -6.98 8.25
C HIS A 707 -36.09 -7.86 7.11
N HIS A 708 -35.24 -8.67 6.49
CA HIS A 708 -35.65 -9.67 5.49
C HIS A 708 -35.99 -11.01 6.16
N ASP A 709 -36.93 -10.95 7.10
CA ASP A 709 -37.39 -12.09 7.89
C ASP A 709 -38.12 -13.16 7.08
N ASP A 710 -38.59 -12.80 5.88
CA ASP A 710 -39.15 -13.70 4.87
C ASP A 710 -38.14 -14.77 4.43
N ARG A 711 -36.85 -14.47 4.47
CA ARG A 711 -35.78 -15.45 4.18
C ARG A 711 -35.76 -16.61 5.17
N TYR A 712 -36.29 -16.38 6.37
CA TYR A 712 -36.41 -17.39 7.42
C TYR A 712 -37.74 -18.13 7.35
N ASP A 713 -38.68 -17.79 6.46
CA ASP A 713 -39.97 -18.47 6.35
C ASP A 713 -39.84 -19.99 6.17
N PRO A 714 -38.98 -20.52 5.27
CA PRO A 714 -38.85 -21.98 5.10
C PRO A 714 -38.36 -22.67 6.38
N VAL A 715 -37.42 -22.04 7.08
CA VAL A 715 -36.85 -22.55 8.34
C VAL A 715 -37.89 -22.51 9.45
N LEU A 716 -38.53 -21.36 9.65
CA LEU A 716 -39.55 -21.17 10.67
C LEU A 716 -40.78 -22.05 10.42
N GLN A 717 -41.18 -22.22 9.16
CA GLN A 717 -42.25 -23.13 8.76
C GLN A 717 -41.89 -24.59 9.08
N ALA A 718 -40.70 -25.06 8.71
CA ALA A 718 -40.27 -26.43 9.04
C ALA A 718 -40.20 -26.67 10.56
N MET A 719 -39.77 -25.66 11.32
CA MET A 719 -39.78 -25.68 12.79
C MET A 719 -41.21 -25.77 13.34
N LEU A 720 -42.13 -24.92 12.86
CA LEU A 720 -43.54 -24.92 13.28
C LEU A 720 -44.27 -26.21 12.89
N GLU A 721 -43.96 -26.79 11.73
CA GLU A 721 -44.55 -28.06 11.27
C GLU A 721 -44.10 -29.25 12.13
N THR A 722 -42.86 -29.23 12.64
CA THR A 722 -42.34 -30.29 13.52
C THR A 722 -42.68 -30.06 14.98
N LEU A 723 -43.13 -28.85 15.33
CA LEU A 723 -43.54 -28.48 16.68
C LEU A 723 -44.74 -29.32 17.12
N THR A 724 -44.49 -30.26 18.03
CA THR A 724 -45.55 -31.05 18.66
C THR A 724 -45.40 -31.02 20.17
N TRP A 725 -46.56 -30.98 20.83
CA TRP A 725 -46.71 -31.04 22.28
C TRP A 725 -47.73 -32.14 22.59
N LYS A 726 -47.44 -33.01 23.56
CA LYS A 726 -48.34 -34.07 24.02
C LYS A 726 -49.02 -33.68 25.33
#